data_AF-A0A8H4M7B5-F1
#
_entry.id   AF-A0A8H4M7B5-F1
#
_cell.length_a   1.000
_cell.length_b   1.000
_cell.length_c   1.000
_cell.angle_alpha   90.00
_cell.angle_beta   90.00
_cell.angle_gamma   90.00
#
_symmetry.space_group_name_H-M   'P 1'
#
loop_
_entity.id
_entity.type
_entity.pdbx_description
1 polymer ?
#
loop_
_entity_poly.entity_id
_entity_poly.type
_entity_poly.pdbx_seq_one_letter_code
_entity_poly.pdbx_strand_id
1 'polypeptide(L)'
;MAETVLEHLSKPSLELVLYEKRSKKTMNEAWAPVENIQPWPNFTFQNVMQRFGVDLRRRIETYYPVPQCQRAGIHKVFDVRGLSDAVLATMVVPTSYALPPGLFTASCARSEIETDTNPDWAAGNGAKLKENPSLTVQRPVPLVLGDTKYGWPYEEAIAVITSHPDGYDEATNLDNIRPVQFLVFGCLCRKKTNEPHHDPNASQGTRLNITAAARPQQYPRGAVDIGVIEYTEVPWHGRSDRMTPNMLLYAIVSLANENHRLRTHLDALGPPLAESIQTSSSQSHARRGSGQVADVKGKARVTTGTEGGIRAGPQQRLAAKSSRGSWKIVIKYAVRTRIFHTPSTSEFSPPNFAEVTFMISSTPGLHTYGGKATFHGVSSVTYDFGRNVAGIVSLDVSRLTSQDAFIGVTFSESSLWINNEACDATADAGLDSPLWFPVGHGPGRYTAEKKHNRGAFRYLTLVTNTSATVVVERVRVNFTAAPTQNLRAYTGYFHSNDELLNRIWYAGAYTNQLCTIDPSMGNALPLLGTITSSGNITLPETLPWWSNYTIANGSSVLTDGAKRDRLVWPGDMSTALESVAVSTYDLYSVRVALESLFAMQKTDGRLPYAGKPFYDTISYTYHLHSLIGVSYYYRYSGDKNWLAAHWSQYKRALQWSLSSIDDTGLANVTASADWLRFGMGGHNIEANAILYFVLQESLLLSKTLNDTTSSSTWSGIATTLKSSANARLWDPAAGLYRDNETTTLHPQDGNAWALKANLTLSSNQSSTISTALSARWGPYGAPAPEAGSTISPFITGFELQAHFLADQPQRGLDLMRRQWGFMLDDPRMTQSTFIEGYSTDGSLHYAPYSNDARISHAHGWATGPTAALMFYAAGLQIVGAGGERWVFKPQPGDLRVVEAGFSTSLGRFETVYKRGINGYTKLVFTTPKGTRGDVKLDAEGVLVSSNGTRVRLVDGIATGLHGGTWRLNRA
;
A
#
# COMPACT_ATOMS: atom_id res chain seq x y z
N MET A 1 16.96 14.42 38.87
CA MET A 1 15.70 14.38 39.65
C MET A 1 15.30 12.92 39.82
N ALA A 2 15.06 12.45 41.05
CA ALA A 2 14.65 11.06 41.29
C ALA A 2 13.26 10.81 40.69
N GLU A 3 13.13 9.80 39.84
CA GLU A 3 11.85 9.41 39.23
C GLU A 3 11.48 7.99 39.65
N THR A 4 10.22 7.59 39.54
CA THR A 4 9.84 6.22 39.86
C THR A 4 10.29 5.23 38.77
N VAL A 5 10.54 3.97 39.13
CA VAL A 5 10.87 2.91 38.15
C VAL A 5 9.85 2.86 37.01
N LEU A 6 8.56 3.01 37.34
CA LEU A 6 7.47 3.11 36.38
C LEU A 6 7.62 4.30 35.42
N GLU A 7 7.92 5.49 35.95
CA GLU A 7 8.12 6.69 35.12
C GLU A 7 9.36 6.58 34.23
N HIS A 8 10.44 5.97 34.73
CA HIS A 8 11.67 5.73 33.97
C HIS A 8 11.44 4.81 32.78
N LEU A 9 10.77 3.67 33.01
CA LEU A 9 10.44 2.67 31.99
C LEU A 9 9.30 3.11 31.05
N SER A 10 8.64 4.22 31.38
CA SER A 10 7.57 4.87 30.61
C SER A 10 8.07 6.03 29.74
N LYS A 11 9.39 6.27 29.68
CA LYS A 11 10.00 7.31 28.83
C LYS A 11 10.22 6.78 27.40
N PRO A 12 10.17 7.65 26.38
CA PRO A 12 10.23 7.24 24.98
C PRO A 12 11.48 6.42 24.64
N SER A 13 11.31 5.47 23.71
CA SER A 13 12.34 4.54 23.24
C SER A 13 13.22 5.12 22.13
N LEU A 14 14.42 4.54 21.97
CA LEU A 14 15.38 4.77 20.88
C LEU A 14 14.68 4.72 19.51
N GLU A 15 14.83 5.77 18.69
CA GLU A 15 14.29 5.81 17.33
C GLU A 15 15.16 4.94 16.41
N LEU A 16 14.67 3.74 16.07
CA LEU A 16 15.40 2.77 15.25
C LEU A 16 15.36 3.15 13.78
N VAL A 17 16.53 3.17 13.14
CA VAL A 17 16.70 3.35 11.69
C VAL A 17 17.12 2.00 11.12
N LEU A 18 16.17 1.28 10.51
CA LEU A 18 16.41 -0.04 9.91
C LEU A 18 17.02 0.13 8.52
N TYR A 19 18.13 -0.56 8.25
CA TYR A 19 18.76 -0.60 6.93
C TYR A 19 18.59 -1.99 6.32
N GLU A 20 18.11 -2.06 5.07
CA GLU A 20 17.95 -3.32 4.34
C GLU A 20 19.31 -3.94 4.00
N LYS A 21 19.80 -4.83 4.85
CA LYS A 21 20.59 -5.98 4.38
C LYS A 21 19.87 -7.25 4.83
N ARG A 22 19.52 -8.10 3.86
CA ARG A 22 18.97 -9.45 4.10
C ARG A 22 19.93 -10.21 5.02
N SER A 23 19.51 -10.51 6.25
CA SER A 23 20.12 -11.63 6.98
C SER A 23 19.67 -12.93 6.29
N LYS A 24 20.53 -13.95 6.26
CA LYS A 24 20.15 -15.26 5.72
C LYS A 24 19.14 -15.92 6.68
N LYS A 25 17.97 -16.32 6.17
CA LYS A 25 17.00 -17.15 6.89
C LYS A 25 17.66 -18.45 7.40
N THR A 26 17.57 -18.70 8.69
CA THR A 26 17.69 -20.05 9.27
C THR A 26 16.28 -20.61 9.46
N MET A 27 15.75 -21.32 8.46
CA MET A 27 14.57 -22.18 8.63
C MET A 27 15.06 -23.55 9.10
N ASN A 28 14.49 -24.07 10.19
CA ASN A 28 14.69 -25.45 10.66
C ASN A 28 13.35 -26.19 10.54
N GLU A 29 13.34 -27.35 9.88
CA GLU A 29 12.13 -28.14 9.58
C GLU A 29 11.47 -28.77 10.82
N ALA A 30 12.04 -28.64 12.02
CA ALA A 30 11.46 -29.15 13.27
C ALA A 30 10.35 -28.26 13.90
N TRP A 31 9.77 -27.31 13.16
CA TRP A 31 8.90 -26.24 13.67
C TRP A 31 7.46 -26.34 13.12
N ALA A 32 6.45 -26.06 13.95
CA ALA A 32 5.03 -26.13 13.57
C ALA A 32 4.44 -24.74 13.21
N PRO A 33 3.47 -24.64 12.27
CA PRO A 33 2.99 -23.36 11.72
C PRO A 33 2.17 -22.48 12.69
N VAL A 34 2.15 -21.17 12.39
CA VAL A 34 1.62 -20.05 13.20
C VAL A 34 0.10 -20.08 13.43
N GLU A 35 -0.61 -21.01 12.81
CA GLU A 35 -2.08 -21.04 12.73
C GLU A 35 -2.74 -21.58 14.02
N ASN A 36 -1.94 -21.97 15.02
CA ASN A 36 -2.37 -22.65 16.23
C ASN A 36 -2.15 -21.87 17.56
N ILE A 37 -2.29 -20.52 17.57
CA ILE A 37 -2.01 -19.64 18.74
C ILE A 37 -3.26 -19.03 19.43
N GLN A 38 -3.34 -18.96 20.79
CA GLN A 38 -4.51 -18.56 21.65
C GLN A 38 -4.20 -17.66 22.92
N PRO A 39 -4.76 -16.42 23.07
CA PRO A 39 -4.37 -15.36 24.05
C PRO A 39 -4.30 -15.69 25.56
N TRP A 40 -3.56 -14.88 26.37
CA TRP A 40 -3.50 -14.96 27.85
C TRP A 40 -4.29 -13.83 28.56
N PRO A 41 -5.50 -14.12 29.09
CA PRO A 41 -6.43 -13.07 29.51
C PRO A 41 -6.09 -12.35 30.83
N ASN A 42 -5.15 -12.87 31.63
CA ASN A 42 -4.94 -12.42 33.01
C ASN A 42 -3.88 -11.32 33.19
N PHE A 43 -3.21 -10.88 32.12
CA PHE A 43 -2.11 -9.92 32.20
C PHE A 43 -2.55 -8.53 31.72
N THR A 44 -3.26 -7.80 32.58
CA THR A 44 -3.73 -6.43 32.35
C THR A 44 -2.92 -5.44 33.21
N PHE A 45 -2.82 -4.16 32.80
CA PHE A 45 -2.19 -3.09 33.59
C PHE A 45 -2.67 -3.08 35.05
N GLN A 46 -3.98 -3.30 35.25
CA GLN A 46 -4.60 -3.35 36.56
C GLN A 46 -4.03 -4.49 37.42
N ASN A 47 -3.86 -5.69 36.85
CA ASN A 47 -3.31 -6.86 37.56
C ASN A 47 -1.80 -6.71 37.81
N VAL A 48 -1.06 -6.02 36.93
CA VAL A 48 0.36 -5.72 37.09
C VAL A 48 0.59 -4.68 38.19
N MET A 49 -0.15 -3.58 38.18
CA MET A 49 -0.08 -2.55 39.24
C MET A 49 -0.59 -3.05 40.59
N GLN A 50 -1.54 -4.00 40.61
CA GLN A 50 -2.00 -4.66 41.83
C GLN A 50 -0.90 -5.56 42.43
N ARG A 51 -0.09 -6.23 41.60
CA ARG A 51 0.94 -7.18 42.07
C ARG A 51 2.30 -6.54 42.34
N PHE A 52 2.73 -5.57 41.51
CA PHE A 52 4.09 -5.00 41.53
C PHE A 52 4.11 -3.49 41.74
N GLY A 53 2.96 -2.87 42.01
CA GLY A 53 2.85 -1.42 42.07
C GLY A 53 3.69 -0.77 43.18
N VAL A 54 4.08 -1.50 44.22
CA VAL A 54 4.98 -0.97 45.27
C VAL A 54 6.40 -0.80 44.70
N ASP A 55 6.93 -1.82 44.03
CA ASP A 55 8.26 -1.79 43.43
C ASP A 55 8.35 -0.83 42.24
N LEU A 56 7.28 -0.76 41.43
CA LEU A 56 7.19 0.14 40.29
C LEU A 56 7.10 1.62 40.71
N ARG A 57 6.59 1.92 41.91
CA ARG A 57 6.53 3.29 42.46
C ARG A 57 7.79 3.68 43.25
N ARG A 58 8.77 2.78 43.38
CA ARG A 58 10.05 3.06 44.03
C ARG A 58 10.82 4.11 43.22
N ARG A 59 11.42 5.09 43.90
CA ARG A 59 12.25 6.11 43.26
C ARG A 59 13.66 5.59 42.95
N ILE A 60 14.15 5.91 41.77
CA ILE A 60 15.51 5.62 41.30
C ILE A 60 16.20 6.92 40.85
N GLU A 61 17.53 6.94 40.94
CA GLU A 61 18.32 7.95 40.26
C GLU A 61 18.32 7.68 38.77
N THR A 62 18.22 8.74 37.97
CA THR A 62 17.77 8.65 36.59
C THR A 62 18.92 8.80 35.62
N TYR A 63 19.15 7.77 34.81
CA TYR A 63 20.15 7.78 33.75
C TYR A 63 19.56 7.26 32.44
N TYR A 64 19.61 8.06 31.37
CA TYR A 64 18.91 7.81 30.10
C TYR A 64 19.93 7.74 28.94
N PRO A 65 20.42 6.54 28.56
CA PRO A 65 21.56 6.37 27.64
C PRO A 65 21.20 6.51 26.14
N VAL A 66 19.93 6.77 25.82
CA VAL A 66 19.40 6.80 24.44
C VAL A 66 20.13 7.81 23.55
N PRO A 67 20.42 9.07 23.95
CA PRO A 67 21.13 10.02 23.09
C PRO A 67 22.58 9.62 22.77
N GLN A 68 23.26 8.92 23.69
CA GLN A 68 24.61 8.38 23.48
C GLN A 68 24.57 7.22 22.48
N CYS A 69 23.58 6.32 22.61
CA CYS A 69 23.38 5.19 21.69
C CYS A 69 23.00 5.66 20.28
N GLN A 70 22.25 6.75 20.15
CA GLN A 70 21.97 7.37 18.86
C GLN A 70 23.23 7.96 18.22
N ARG A 71 24.04 8.70 19.00
CA ARG A 71 25.32 9.25 18.51
C ARG A 71 26.32 8.17 18.08
N ALA A 72 26.33 7.03 18.76
CA ALA A 72 27.17 5.88 18.42
C ALA A 72 26.64 5.03 17.26
N GLY A 73 25.47 5.35 16.69
CA GLY A 73 24.90 4.61 15.57
C GLY A 73 24.20 3.30 15.93
N ILE A 74 24.05 2.95 17.22
CA ILE A 74 23.42 1.71 17.70
C ILE A 74 21.93 1.63 17.35
N HIS A 75 21.28 2.79 17.18
CA HIS A 75 19.94 2.89 16.66
C HIS A 75 19.81 2.47 15.18
N LYS A 76 20.91 2.25 14.46
CA LYS A 76 20.93 1.81 13.07
C LYS A 76 21.05 0.29 13.00
N VAL A 77 19.94 -0.38 12.69
CA VAL A 77 19.87 -1.86 12.73
C VAL A 77 20.08 -2.42 11.32
N PHE A 78 21.18 -3.13 11.12
CA PHE A 78 21.58 -3.71 9.83
C PHE A 78 21.40 -5.24 9.76
N ASP A 79 21.35 -5.91 10.93
CA ASP A 79 21.24 -7.36 11.10
C ASP A 79 20.75 -7.71 12.53
N VAL A 80 20.74 -9.01 12.89
CA VAL A 80 20.31 -9.51 14.21
C VAL A 80 21.19 -8.93 15.33
N ARG A 81 22.47 -8.63 15.07
CA ARG A 81 23.39 -8.05 16.04
C ARG A 81 23.01 -6.61 16.35
N GLY A 82 22.69 -5.80 15.33
CA GLY A 82 22.18 -4.44 15.52
C GLY A 82 20.87 -4.38 16.31
N LEU A 83 20.01 -5.39 16.17
CA LEU A 83 18.78 -5.52 16.97
C LEU A 83 19.09 -5.90 18.43
N SER A 84 20.05 -6.80 18.66
CA SER A 84 20.54 -7.13 20.01
C SER A 84 21.14 -5.90 20.71
N ASP A 85 21.92 -5.08 19.99
CA ASP A 85 22.53 -3.85 20.51
C ASP A 85 21.48 -2.79 20.87
N ALA A 86 20.40 -2.69 20.08
CA ALA A 86 19.28 -1.81 20.35
C ALA A 86 18.45 -2.24 21.58
N VAL A 87 18.19 -3.54 21.75
CA VAL A 87 17.52 -4.11 22.93
C VAL A 87 18.37 -3.90 24.19
N LEU A 88 19.69 -4.04 24.07
CA LEU A 88 20.63 -3.77 25.14
C LEU A 88 20.56 -2.31 25.62
N ALA A 89 20.61 -1.36 24.68
CA ALA A 89 20.58 0.07 24.96
C ALA A 89 19.26 0.59 25.56
N THR A 90 18.13 -0.04 25.20
CA THR A 90 16.79 0.44 25.56
C THR A 90 16.14 -0.31 26.71
N MET A 91 16.57 -1.54 26.98
CA MET A 91 15.93 -2.39 27.99
C MET A 91 16.94 -2.84 29.04
N VAL A 92 18.08 -3.37 28.63
CA VAL A 92 19.05 -4.00 29.55
C VAL A 92 19.75 -2.96 30.41
N VAL A 93 20.32 -1.91 29.80
CA VAL A 93 21.03 -0.84 30.52
C VAL A 93 20.08 -0.13 31.51
N PRO A 94 18.87 0.32 31.12
CA PRO A 94 17.92 0.90 32.06
C PRO A 94 17.49 -0.07 33.19
N THR A 95 17.26 -1.34 32.88
CA THR A 95 16.86 -2.35 33.88
C THR A 95 17.98 -2.63 34.88
N SER A 96 19.24 -2.65 34.43
CA SER A 96 20.41 -2.86 35.29
C SER A 96 20.61 -1.76 36.35
N TYR A 97 20.22 -0.52 36.02
CA TYR A 97 20.25 0.62 36.95
C TYR A 97 18.96 0.73 37.78
N ALA A 98 17.83 0.22 37.28
CA ALA A 98 16.52 0.35 37.93
C ALA A 98 16.23 -0.72 39.00
N LEU A 99 16.93 -1.86 39.00
CA LEU A 99 16.72 -2.95 39.96
C LEU A 99 17.79 -2.99 41.09
N PRO A 100 17.50 -3.58 42.26
CA PRO A 100 18.45 -3.61 43.39
C PRO A 100 19.75 -4.39 43.10
N PRO A 101 20.90 -4.00 43.69
CA PRO A 101 22.21 -4.63 43.44
C PRO A 101 22.27 -6.13 43.69
N GLY A 102 21.51 -6.63 44.69
CA GLY A 102 21.50 -8.05 45.06
C GLY A 102 20.82 -8.99 44.06
N LEU A 103 20.27 -8.47 42.96
CA LEU A 103 19.72 -9.25 41.84
C LEU A 103 20.72 -9.43 40.69
N PHE A 104 21.92 -8.85 40.78
CA PHE A 104 22.95 -8.89 39.74
C PHE A 104 24.21 -9.61 40.22
N THR A 105 25.00 -10.13 39.28
CA THR A 105 26.36 -10.58 39.60
C THR A 105 27.18 -9.36 40.03
N ALA A 106 27.99 -9.52 41.09
CA ALA A 106 28.74 -8.42 41.69
C ALA A 106 29.61 -7.71 40.65
N SER A 107 29.82 -6.40 40.84
CA SER A 107 30.78 -5.64 40.04
C SER A 107 32.13 -6.36 40.04
N CYS A 108 32.65 -6.66 38.85
CA CYS A 108 33.93 -7.34 38.59
C CYS A 108 33.98 -8.88 38.68
N ALA A 109 32.87 -9.61 38.74
CA ALA A 109 32.93 -11.07 38.58
C ALA A 109 33.43 -11.46 37.17
N ARG A 110 34.45 -12.33 37.12
CA ARG A 110 34.95 -13.00 35.90
C ARG A 110 34.26 -14.35 35.77
N SER A 111 33.59 -14.57 34.64
CA SER A 111 33.09 -15.89 34.26
C SER A 111 34.07 -16.49 33.25
N GLU A 112 34.91 -17.42 33.71
CA GLU A 112 35.67 -18.28 32.81
C GLU A 112 34.78 -19.44 32.35
N ILE A 113 34.76 -19.70 31.05
CA ILE A 113 33.98 -20.80 30.47
C ILE A 113 34.86 -22.05 30.53
N GLU A 114 34.61 -22.95 31.47
CA GLU A 114 35.11 -24.31 31.35
C GLU A 114 34.31 -25.06 30.27
N THR A 115 35.03 -25.75 29.38
CA THR A 115 34.53 -26.40 28.15
C THR A 115 33.48 -27.50 28.37
N ASP A 116 33.23 -27.86 29.62
CA ASP A 116 32.44 -28.98 30.09
C ASP A 116 31.33 -28.53 31.07
N THR A 117 31.12 -27.21 31.20
CA THR A 117 29.92 -26.67 31.86
C THR A 117 28.69 -26.85 30.96
N ASN A 118 27.89 -27.86 31.27
CA ASN A 118 26.50 -27.92 30.81
C ASN A 118 25.71 -26.84 31.57
N PRO A 119 25.03 -25.91 30.89
CA PRO A 119 24.27 -24.85 31.58
C PRO A 119 23.15 -25.48 32.42
N ASP A 120 23.24 -25.33 33.74
CA ASP A 120 22.19 -25.73 34.69
C ASP A 120 21.11 -24.66 34.69
N TRP A 121 20.05 -24.86 33.90
CA TRP A 121 18.90 -23.97 33.83
C TRP A 121 17.93 -24.16 35.00
N ALA A 122 18.23 -25.04 35.95
CA ALA A 122 17.59 -25.11 37.26
C ALA A 122 18.37 -24.24 38.25
N ALA A 123 17.69 -23.63 39.22
CA ALA A 123 18.37 -22.99 40.33
C ALA A 123 19.09 -24.07 41.14
N GLY A 124 20.33 -24.38 40.78
CA GLY A 124 21.26 -25.29 41.45
C GLY A 124 20.73 -26.70 41.69
N ASN A 125 21.34 -27.72 41.07
CA ASN A 125 21.18 -29.09 41.52
C ASN A 125 21.64 -29.27 42.99
N GLY A 126 20.69 -29.32 43.93
CA GLY A 126 20.95 -29.58 45.36
C GLY A 126 21.56 -30.96 45.66
N ALA A 127 21.66 -31.86 44.68
CA ALA A 127 22.31 -33.16 44.86
C ALA A 127 23.84 -33.05 44.95
N LYS A 128 24.49 -32.11 44.24
CA LYS A 128 25.96 -31.95 44.28
C LYS A 128 26.50 -31.33 45.57
N LEU A 129 25.67 -30.55 46.28
CA LEU A 129 26.01 -30.02 47.61
C LEU A 129 26.01 -31.10 48.71
N LYS A 130 25.37 -32.26 48.47
CA LYS A 130 25.41 -33.40 49.39
C LYS A 130 26.70 -34.21 49.29
N GLU A 131 27.41 -34.10 48.16
CA GLU A 131 28.64 -34.87 47.91
C GLU A 131 29.91 -34.11 48.32
N ASN A 132 29.84 -32.79 48.56
CA ASN A 132 31.00 -32.01 49.03
C ASN A 132 30.61 -30.84 49.95
N PRO A 133 30.43 -31.07 51.26
CA PRO A 133 29.87 -30.10 52.20
C PRO A 133 30.81 -28.94 52.60
N SER A 134 32.04 -28.88 52.08
CA SER A 134 33.02 -27.82 52.38
C SER A 134 32.91 -26.57 51.48
N LEU A 135 32.05 -26.58 50.46
CA LEU A 135 31.77 -25.41 49.61
C LEU A 135 30.76 -24.47 50.29
N THR A 136 31.17 -23.78 51.35
CA THR A 136 30.41 -22.72 52.03
C THR A 136 30.66 -21.34 51.40
N VAL A 137 30.46 -21.22 50.08
CA VAL A 137 30.45 -19.91 49.40
C VAL A 137 29.11 -19.73 48.69
N GLN A 138 28.52 -18.57 48.92
CA GLN A 138 27.19 -18.13 48.53
C GLN A 138 26.82 -18.52 47.08
N ARG A 139 25.59 -19.00 46.91
CA ARG A 139 25.02 -19.42 45.62
C ARG A 139 25.15 -18.31 44.56
N PRO A 140 25.80 -18.55 43.40
CA PRO A 140 25.62 -17.71 42.23
C PRO A 140 24.24 -17.99 41.62
N VAL A 141 23.45 -16.92 41.42
CA VAL A 141 22.15 -16.95 40.76
C VAL A 141 22.38 -16.91 39.23
N PRO A 142 21.87 -17.86 38.43
CA PRO A 142 22.02 -17.80 36.99
C PRO A 142 21.08 -16.74 36.39
N LEU A 143 21.67 -15.81 35.64
CA LEU A 143 20.97 -14.76 34.91
C LEU A 143 20.69 -15.20 33.46
N VAL A 144 19.42 -15.10 33.04
CA VAL A 144 19.04 -15.08 31.62
C VAL A 144 19.38 -13.68 31.11
N LEU A 145 20.12 -13.60 30.01
CA LEU A 145 20.84 -12.42 29.46
C LEU A 145 22.24 -12.29 30.07
N GLY A 146 23.24 -12.75 29.30
CA GLY A 146 24.61 -12.95 29.75
C GLY A 146 25.14 -11.85 30.67
N ASP A 147 25.61 -12.26 31.85
CA ASP A 147 26.36 -11.48 32.84
C ASP A 147 26.09 -9.97 32.85
N THR A 148 24.85 -9.55 33.06
CA THR A 148 24.58 -8.13 33.29
C THR A 148 25.01 -7.72 34.70
N LYS A 149 25.95 -6.76 34.75
CA LYS A 149 26.59 -6.25 35.97
C LYS A 149 25.83 -5.00 36.46
N TYR A 150 25.64 -4.89 37.77
CA TYR A 150 25.15 -3.65 38.37
C TYR A 150 26.15 -2.51 38.08
N GLY A 151 25.68 -1.42 37.47
CA GLY A 151 26.55 -0.31 37.08
C GLY A 151 27.53 -0.63 35.94
N TRP A 152 27.18 -1.53 35.02
CA TRP A 152 28.02 -1.94 33.88
C TRP A 152 28.60 -0.74 33.09
N PRO A 153 29.92 -0.71 32.77
CA PRO A 153 30.56 0.38 32.00
C PRO A 153 30.26 0.29 30.49
N TYR A 154 28.99 0.44 30.14
CA TYR A 154 28.49 0.29 28.77
C TYR A 154 29.08 1.32 27.78
N GLU A 155 29.54 2.50 28.24
CA GLU A 155 30.20 3.49 27.37
C GLU A 155 31.54 2.97 26.82
N GLU A 156 32.30 2.25 27.63
CA GLU A 156 33.54 1.59 27.19
C GLU A 156 33.25 0.42 26.26
N ALA A 157 32.17 -0.35 26.51
CA ALA A 157 31.74 -1.43 25.64
C ALA A 157 31.34 -0.90 24.25
N ILE A 158 30.58 0.20 24.20
CA ILE A 158 30.20 0.89 22.97
C ILE A 158 31.44 1.43 22.25
N ALA A 159 32.39 2.03 22.99
CA ALA A 159 33.64 2.51 22.41
C ALA A 159 34.47 1.38 21.79
N VAL A 160 34.53 0.20 22.42
CA VAL A 160 35.22 -0.99 21.87
C VAL A 160 34.53 -1.50 20.60
N ILE A 161 33.19 -1.64 20.61
CA ILE A 161 32.42 -2.10 19.44
C ILE A 161 32.57 -1.15 18.25
N THR A 162 32.46 0.16 18.51
CA THR A 162 32.53 1.17 17.45
C THR A 162 33.94 1.38 16.89
N SER A 163 34.98 1.11 17.69
CA SER A 163 36.38 1.20 17.23
C SER A 163 36.88 -0.05 16.49
N HIS A 164 36.13 -1.15 16.49
CA HIS A 164 36.50 -2.44 15.90
C HIS A 164 35.39 -2.99 14.99
N PRO A 165 35.11 -2.33 13.84
CA PRO A 165 33.95 -2.61 12.99
C PRO A 165 33.98 -3.99 12.30
N ASP A 166 35.17 -4.58 12.13
CA ASP A 166 35.36 -5.88 11.47
C ASP A 166 35.42 -7.06 12.45
N GLY A 167 35.29 -6.81 13.76
CA GLY A 167 35.39 -7.81 14.82
C GLY A 167 36.26 -7.32 15.98
N TYR A 168 35.89 -7.68 17.21
CA TYR A 168 36.51 -7.18 18.45
C TYR A 168 37.07 -8.31 19.33
N ASP A 169 37.31 -9.48 18.74
CA ASP A 169 37.73 -10.70 19.43
C ASP A 169 39.18 -10.64 19.97
N GLU A 170 39.93 -9.59 19.61
CA GLU A 170 41.27 -9.28 20.14
C GLU A 170 41.32 -7.99 20.99
N ALA A 171 40.17 -7.34 21.26
CA ALA A 171 40.14 -6.08 22.00
C ALA A 171 40.53 -6.27 23.49
N THR A 172 41.42 -5.44 24.01
CA THR A 172 41.98 -5.57 25.38
C THR A 172 40.95 -5.51 26.52
N ASN A 173 39.76 -4.96 26.26
CA ASN A 173 38.66 -4.86 27.22
C ASN A 173 37.43 -5.71 26.80
N LEU A 174 37.68 -6.87 26.19
CA LEU A 174 36.64 -7.83 25.76
C LEU A 174 35.61 -8.17 26.84
N ASP A 175 36.02 -8.19 28.11
CA ASP A 175 35.13 -8.47 29.25
C ASP A 175 33.97 -7.47 29.38
N ASN A 176 34.14 -6.24 28.88
CA ASN A 176 33.10 -5.22 28.88
C ASN A 176 32.06 -5.46 27.78
N ILE A 177 32.38 -6.20 26.72
CA ILE A 177 31.46 -6.52 25.61
C ILE A 177 30.87 -7.95 25.69
N ARG A 178 31.32 -8.79 26.62
CA ARG A 178 30.80 -10.16 26.83
C ARG A 178 29.28 -10.24 27.08
N PRO A 179 28.63 -9.31 27.81
CA PRO A 179 27.16 -9.31 27.94
C PRO A 179 26.45 -9.20 26.58
N VAL A 180 27.09 -8.56 25.60
CA VAL A 180 26.63 -8.44 24.21
C VAL A 180 26.88 -9.75 23.43
N GLN A 181 28.06 -10.36 23.58
CA GLN A 181 28.41 -11.62 22.90
C GLN A 181 27.52 -12.81 23.31
N PHE A 182 27.11 -12.92 24.58
CA PHE A 182 26.29 -14.04 25.06
C PHE A 182 24.86 -14.06 24.49
N LEU A 183 24.29 -12.89 24.18
CA LEU A 183 23.02 -12.78 23.46
C LEU A 183 23.13 -13.33 22.03
N VAL A 184 24.29 -13.13 21.39
CA VAL A 184 24.59 -13.60 20.02
C VAL A 184 24.92 -15.10 19.99
N PHE A 185 25.68 -15.61 20.97
CA PHE A 185 26.06 -17.03 21.06
C PHE A 185 24.87 -17.97 21.36
N GLY A 186 23.89 -17.52 22.15
CA GLY A 186 22.65 -18.27 22.40
C GLY A 186 21.81 -18.50 21.14
N CYS A 187 21.91 -17.62 20.14
CA CYS A 187 21.27 -17.78 18.84
C CYS A 187 22.05 -18.69 17.88
N LEU A 188 23.37 -18.84 18.05
CA LEU A 188 24.24 -19.65 17.19
C LEU A 188 24.40 -21.12 17.66
N CYS A 189 24.25 -21.39 18.95
CA CYS A 189 24.39 -22.75 19.51
C CYS A 189 23.13 -23.62 19.33
N ARG A 190 22.75 -23.89 18.07
CA ARG A 190 22.03 -25.14 17.73
C ARG A 190 22.36 -25.58 16.30
N LYS A 191 23.65 -25.85 16.07
CA LYS A 191 24.10 -26.66 14.95
C LYS A 191 25.32 -27.50 15.37
N LYS A 192 25.07 -28.73 15.84
CA LYS A 192 26.02 -29.84 15.67
C LYS A 192 25.35 -30.83 14.73
N THR A 193 25.62 -30.67 13.44
CA THR A 193 25.58 -31.80 12.51
C THR A 193 26.92 -32.54 12.69
N ASN A 194 26.82 -33.83 13.03
CA ASN A 194 27.87 -34.87 12.96
C ASN A 194 28.80 -34.63 11.75
N GLU A 195 30.13 -34.74 11.77
CA GLU A 195 31.11 -35.70 12.35
C GLU A 195 32.55 -35.10 12.07
N PRO A 196 33.73 -35.70 12.38
CA PRO A 196 34.02 -37.05 12.90
C PRO A 196 34.94 -37.08 14.14
N HIS A 197 34.68 -38.01 15.05
CA HIS A 197 35.75 -38.59 15.88
C HIS A 197 36.09 -39.96 15.29
N HIS A 198 37.38 -40.18 15.08
CA HIS A 198 37.96 -41.48 14.75
C HIS A 198 37.42 -42.57 15.69
N ASP A 199 36.67 -43.53 15.13
CA ASP A 199 36.54 -44.87 15.67
C ASP A 199 37.13 -45.86 14.64
N PRO A 200 38.18 -46.62 14.97
CA PRO A 200 38.87 -47.49 14.00
C PRO A 200 38.12 -48.77 13.60
N ASN A 201 36.91 -49.05 14.10
CA ASN A 201 36.27 -50.35 13.88
C ASN A 201 34.77 -50.28 13.53
N ALA A 202 34.41 -49.94 12.29
CA ALA A 202 33.12 -50.35 11.74
C ALA A 202 33.15 -50.43 10.21
N SER A 203 33.14 -51.66 9.71
CA SER A 203 33.21 -52.05 8.31
C SER A 203 31.84 -52.18 7.64
N GLN A 204 31.88 -52.04 6.31
CA GLN A 204 30.95 -52.56 5.28
C GLN A 204 29.71 -51.72 4.94
N GLY A 205 29.58 -51.47 3.62
CA GLY A 205 28.59 -50.58 3.04
C GLY A 205 27.24 -51.24 2.77
N THR A 206 26.30 -50.43 2.28
CA THR A 206 25.40 -50.73 1.15
C THR A 206 24.74 -49.42 0.69
N ARG A 207 24.78 -49.13 -0.62
CA ARG A 207 24.04 -48.04 -1.28
C ARG A 207 22.57 -48.45 -1.49
N LEU A 208 21.64 -47.50 -1.47
CA LEU A 208 20.41 -47.57 -2.26
C LEU A 208 19.91 -46.15 -2.64
N ASN A 209 19.91 -45.88 -3.95
CA ASN A 209 19.20 -44.78 -4.61
C ASN A 209 17.71 -45.13 -4.74
N ILE A 210 16.81 -44.13 -4.84
CA ILE A 210 15.95 -43.88 -6.04
C ILE A 210 14.80 -42.87 -5.76
N THR A 211 14.76 -41.85 -6.63
CA THR A 211 13.69 -40.95 -7.11
C THR A 211 12.83 -40.09 -6.16
N ALA A 212 12.94 -38.78 -6.36
CA ALA A 212 11.86 -37.84 -6.12
C ALA A 212 11.03 -37.67 -7.42
N ALA A 213 9.82 -38.22 -7.42
CA ALA A 213 8.72 -37.78 -8.27
C ALA A 213 7.63 -37.24 -7.35
N ALA A 214 7.32 -35.94 -7.46
CA ALA A 214 5.98 -35.33 -7.38
C ALA A 214 6.01 -33.86 -6.90
N ARG A 215 5.72 -33.00 -7.87
CA ARG A 215 4.86 -31.79 -7.84
C ARG A 215 5.22 -30.61 -6.91
N PRO A 216 5.47 -29.41 -7.49
CA PRO A 216 5.58 -28.17 -6.75
C PRO A 216 4.17 -27.64 -6.42
N GLN A 217 3.85 -27.47 -5.13
CA GLN A 217 2.86 -26.47 -4.72
C GLN A 217 3.59 -25.14 -4.57
N GLN A 218 3.39 -24.28 -5.56
CA GLN A 218 3.82 -22.89 -5.58
C GLN A 218 3.14 -22.12 -4.44
N TYR A 219 3.93 -21.54 -3.54
CA TYR A 219 3.52 -20.34 -2.82
C TYR A 219 3.95 -19.11 -3.67
N PRO A 220 3.07 -18.14 -3.93
CA PRO A 220 3.41 -16.93 -4.69
C PRO A 220 4.50 -16.10 -4.00
N ARG A 221 5.55 -15.75 -4.73
CA ARG A 221 6.59 -14.81 -4.28
C ARG A 221 6.06 -13.38 -4.38
N GLY A 222 5.85 -12.77 -3.22
CA GLY A 222 5.27 -11.44 -3.03
C GLY A 222 4.85 -11.17 -1.58
N ALA A 223 4.94 -12.17 -0.69
CA ALA A 223 4.87 -11.94 0.74
C ALA A 223 5.97 -10.96 1.15
N VAL A 224 5.59 -9.86 1.80
CA VAL A 224 6.47 -9.19 2.77
C VAL A 224 7.08 -10.30 3.61
N ASP A 225 8.41 -10.31 3.71
CA ASP A 225 9.05 -11.17 4.68
C ASP A 225 8.58 -10.67 6.04
N ILE A 226 7.55 -11.31 6.58
CA ILE A 226 7.21 -11.16 7.99
C ILE A 226 8.41 -11.79 8.69
N GLY A 227 9.40 -10.97 9.04
CA GLY A 227 10.42 -11.36 9.98
C GLY A 227 9.75 -11.59 11.32
N VAL A 228 9.23 -12.80 11.53
CA VAL A 228 8.82 -13.26 12.84
C VAL A 228 10.09 -13.79 13.51
N ILE A 229 10.54 -13.13 14.58
CA ILE A 229 11.43 -13.76 15.54
C ILE A 229 10.53 -14.61 16.44
N GLU A 230 10.51 -15.92 16.21
CA GLU A 230 9.78 -16.88 17.04
C GLU A 230 10.68 -17.44 18.15
N TYR A 231 10.28 -17.25 19.40
CA TYR A 231 10.81 -17.99 20.55
C TYR A 231 9.93 -19.23 20.78
N THR A 232 10.57 -20.39 21.00
CA THR A 232 9.88 -21.61 21.47
C THR A 232 10.28 -21.89 22.91
N GLU A 233 9.32 -21.96 23.83
CA GLU A 233 9.56 -22.47 25.18
C GLU A 233 9.51 -24.00 25.15
N VAL A 234 10.58 -24.67 25.59
CA VAL A 234 10.60 -26.12 25.81
C VAL A 234 9.96 -26.37 27.18
N PRO A 235 8.89 -27.18 27.31
CA PRO A 235 8.29 -27.43 28.61
C PRO A 235 9.27 -28.22 29.48
N TRP A 236 9.80 -27.59 30.52
CA TRP A 236 10.49 -28.27 31.61
C TRP A 236 9.49 -28.55 32.74
N HIS A 237 9.30 -29.83 33.06
CA HIS A 237 8.53 -30.27 34.21
C HIS A 237 9.33 -30.05 35.50
N GLY A 238 9.10 -28.92 36.17
CA GLY A 238 9.71 -28.63 37.47
C GLY A 238 8.83 -27.68 38.28
N ARG A 239 8.45 -28.12 39.49
CA ARG A 239 7.50 -27.43 40.37
C ARG A 239 8.06 -26.11 40.92
N SER A 240 7.13 -25.16 41.05
CA SER A 240 7.09 -24.00 41.96
C SER A 240 8.20 -22.96 41.92
N ASP A 241 7.75 -21.70 41.70
CA ASP A 241 8.35 -20.38 42.02
C ASP A 241 8.86 -19.47 40.88
N ARG A 242 8.72 -19.88 39.61
CA ARG A 242 9.20 -19.11 38.43
C ARG A 242 8.23 -18.09 37.80
N MET A 243 7.31 -17.50 38.56
CA MET A 243 6.29 -16.61 37.98
C MET A 243 6.72 -15.13 37.95
N THR A 244 7.67 -14.71 38.78
CA THR A 244 7.99 -13.29 39.02
C THR A 244 8.89 -12.63 37.95
N PRO A 245 9.96 -13.27 37.44
CA PRO A 245 10.92 -12.60 36.53
C PRO A 245 10.40 -12.42 35.09
N ASN A 246 9.77 -13.47 34.54
CA ASN A 246 9.12 -13.39 33.21
C ASN A 246 7.94 -12.41 33.21
N MET A 247 7.22 -12.29 34.35
CA MET A 247 6.15 -11.31 34.53
C MET A 247 6.67 -9.88 34.66
N LEU A 248 7.83 -9.65 35.28
CA LEU A 248 8.41 -8.31 35.39
C LEU A 248 8.87 -7.81 34.01
N LEU A 249 9.50 -8.66 33.20
CA LEU A 249 9.98 -8.31 31.87
C LEU A 249 8.83 -8.02 30.89
N TYR A 250 7.76 -8.84 30.92
CA TYR A 250 6.55 -8.57 30.13
C TYR A 250 5.80 -7.35 30.66
N ALA A 251 5.73 -7.14 31.98
CA ALA A 251 5.15 -5.93 32.58
C ALA A 251 5.87 -4.66 32.13
N ILE A 252 7.20 -4.68 32.07
CA ILE A 252 8.02 -3.53 31.70
C ILE A 252 7.89 -3.23 30.20
N VAL A 253 7.85 -4.25 29.34
CA VAL A 253 7.58 -4.09 27.89
C VAL A 253 6.14 -3.62 27.62
N SER A 254 5.15 -4.15 28.35
CA SER A 254 3.77 -3.65 28.30
C SER A 254 3.66 -2.22 28.81
N LEU A 255 4.33 -1.88 29.92
CA LEU A 255 4.31 -0.53 30.52
C LEU A 255 5.04 0.50 29.65
N ALA A 256 6.14 0.11 29.00
CA ALA A 256 6.86 0.94 28.02
C ALA A 256 6.05 1.14 26.73
N ASN A 257 5.30 0.12 26.29
CA ASN A 257 4.34 0.25 25.19
C ASN A 257 3.10 1.07 25.59
N GLU A 258 2.72 1.10 26.87
CA GLU A 258 1.52 1.77 27.39
C GLU A 258 1.76 3.20 27.91
N ASN A 259 2.91 3.84 27.63
CA ASN A 259 3.16 5.19 28.13
C ASN A 259 4.00 6.04 27.12
N HIS A 260 3.52 7.08 26.42
CA HIS A 260 2.74 8.23 26.89
C HIS A 260 1.35 7.90 27.42
N ARG A 261 1.38 7.92 28.75
CA ARG A 261 0.42 8.39 29.70
C ARG A 261 -0.99 8.21 29.19
N LEU A 262 -1.65 7.17 29.68
CA LEU A 262 -2.34 7.23 30.99
C LEU A 262 -3.32 8.40 31.09
N ARG A 263 -3.69 9.00 29.97
CA ARG A 263 -4.24 10.36 29.93
C ARG A 263 -5.65 10.42 29.39
N THR A 264 -6.43 9.36 29.59
CA THR A 264 -7.90 9.43 29.59
C THR A 264 -8.54 8.07 29.86
N HIS A 265 -7.78 6.98 29.90
CA HIS A 265 -8.32 5.64 30.22
C HIS A 265 -8.72 5.48 31.69
N LEU A 266 -8.37 6.45 32.53
CA LEU A 266 -8.93 6.62 33.87
C LEU A 266 -10.15 7.54 33.91
N ASP A 267 -10.44 8.33 32.86
CA ASP A 267 -11.49 9.37 32.88
C ASP A 267 -12.91 8.85 32.60
N ALA A 268 -13.11 7.55 32.36
CA ALA A 268 -14.44 7.02 32.00
C ALA A 268 -14.87 5.76 32.75
N LEU A 269 -14.08 5.28 33.71
CA LEU A 269 -14.44 4.08 34.50
C LEU A 269 -15.61 4.39 35.46
N GLY A 270 -16.83 4.32 34.92
CA GLY A 270 -18.03 3.84 35.61
C GLY A 270 -18.33 2.38 35.17
N PRO A 271 -19.10 1.61 35.95
CA PRO A 271 -18.77 0.23 36.33
C PRO A 271 -19.23 -0.89 35.36
N PRO A 272 -18.73 -2.13 35.55
CA PRO A 272 -18.81 -3.24 34.59
C PRO A 272 -20.10 -4.06 34.73
N LEU A 273 -20.52 -4.69 33.64
CA LEU A 273 -21.47 -5.80 33.67
C LEU A 273 -20.86 -7.02 32.97
N ALA A 274 -20.73 -8.09 33.75
CA ALA A 274 -20.43 -9.44 33.31
C ALA A 274 -21.70 -10.12 32.78
N GLU A 275 -21.56 -11.04 31.82
CA GLU A 275 -22.34 -12.28 31.69
C GLU A 275 -21.75 -13.11 30.53
N SER A 276 -21.11 -14.25 30.82
CA SER A 276 -21.66 -15.62 30.89
C SER A 276 -21.80 -16.29 29.51
N ILE A 277 -20.91 -17.25 29.24
CA ILE A 277 -20.98 -18.16 28.08
C ILE A 277 -21.33 -19.54 28.62
N GLN A 278 -22.52 -20.05 28.27
CA GLN A 278 -22.81 -21.48 28.31
C GLN A 278 -22.26 -22.14 27.04
N THR A 279 -21.52 -23.23 27.25
CA THR A 279 -20.98 -24.12 26.23
C THR A 279 -22.04 -25.16 25.82
N SER A 280 -22.16 -25.44 24.52
CA SER A 280 -22.64 -26.76 24.09
C SER A 280 -21.77 -27.30 22.94
N SER A 281 -21.31 -28.53 23.16
CA SER A 281 -20.53 -29.37 22.26
C SER A 281 -21.44 -30.39 21.60
N SER A 282 -21.22 -30.71 20.33
CA SER A 282 -21.40 -32.09 19.86
C SER A 282 -20.60 -32.37 18.58
N GLN A 283 -19.79 -33.42 18.65
CA GLN A 283 -19.24 -34.16 17.52
C GLN A 283 -20.25 -35.18 17.02
N SER A 284 -20.12 -35.48 15.73
CA SER A 284 -20.77 -36.53 14.95
C SER A 284 -20.79 -37.93 15.59
N HIS A 285 -21.86 -38.68 15.38
CA HIS A 285 -21.77 -39.98 14.70
C HIS A 285 -23.12 -40.44 14.12
N ALA A 286 -22.99 -41.35 13.16
CA ALA A 286 -23.92 -41.57 12.08
C ALA A 286 -25.04 -42.59 12.35
N ARG A 287 -26.03 -42.52 11.45
CA ARG A 287 -26.95 -43.55 10.94
C ARG A 287 -28.34 -43.71 11.60
N ARG A 288 -29.30 -43.41 10.72
CA ARG A 288 -30.58 -44.08 10.40
C ARG A 288 -31.66 -44.17 11.49
N GLY A 289 -32.83 -43.63 11.13
CA GLY A 289 -34.12 -44.15 11.60
C GLY A 289 -35.18 -43.08 11.83
N SER A 290 -36.02 -42.85 10.82
CA SER A 290 -37.48 -42.59 10.87
C SER A 290 -38.10 -41.74 11.99
N GLY A 291 -38.93 -40.76 11.57
CA GLY A 291 -40.26 -40.55 12.18
C GLY A 291 -40.55 -39.19 12.84
N GLN A 292 -41.13 -38.29 12.05
CA GLN A 292 -42.29 -37.40 12.33
C GLN A 292 -42.47 -36.60 13.66
N VAL A 293 -42.66 -35.27 13.45
CA VAL A 293 -43.81 -34.42 13.89
C VAL A 293 -43.85 -33.99 15.38
N ALA A 294 -43.54 -32.71 15.68
CA ALA A 294 -44.46 -31.61 16.10
C ALA A 294 -44.79 -31.64 17.61
N ASP A 295 -45.02 -30.58 18.40
CA ASP A 295 -45.08 -29.11 18.28
C ASP A 295 -45.36 -28.58 19.73
N VAL A 296 -45.37 -27.25 19.91
CA VAL A 296 -46.15 -26.47 20.91
C VAL A 296 -45.50 -25.99 22.24
N LYS A 297 -45.19 -24.67 22.21
CA LYS A 297 -45.52 -23.52 23.11
C LYS A 297 -45.37 -23.59 24.65
N GLY A 298 -44.86 -22.47 25.20
CA GLY A 298 -45.66 -21.69 26.18
C GLY A 298 -44.96 -21.02 27.39
N LYS A 299 -44.55 -19.75 27.23
CA LYS A 299 -44.73 -18.56 28.12
C LYS A 299 -44.70 -18.65 29.68
N ALA A 300 -43.85 -17.79 30.27
CA ALA A 300 -44.16 -16.61 31.14
C ALA A 300 -43.61 -16.53 32.59
N ARG A 301 -43.03 -15.33 32.89
CA ARG A 301 -43.04 -14.49 34.14
C ARG A 301 -42.52 -15.08 35.48
N VAL A 302 -41.96 -14.35 36.47
CA VAL A 302 -41.29 -13.06 36.75
C VAL A 302 -41.01 -13.05 38.30
N THR A 303 -40.07 -12.22 38.78
CA THR A 303 -39.89 -11.60 40.14
C THR A 303 -39.06 -12.25 41.29
N THR A 304 -38.01 -11.49 41.68
CA THR A 304 -37.57 -10.99 43.03
C THR A 304 -36.84 -11.85 44.07
N GLY A 305 -35.74 -11.28 44.65
CA GLY A 305 -35.56 -11.20 46.13
C GLY A 305 -34.20 -11.55 46.76
N THR A 306 -33.40 -10.52 47.08
CA THR A 306 -32.63 -10.24 48.35
C THR A 306 -31.63 -11.21 49.04
N GLU A 307 -30.39 -10.68 49.22
CA GLU A 307 -29.46 -10.61 50.38
C GLU A 307 -29.03 -11.82 51.26
N GLY A 308 -27.69 -11.90 51.49
CA GLY A 308 -27.11 -12.17 52.82
C GLY A 308 -26.03 -13.26 52.96
N GLY A 309 -24.87 -12.92 53.55
CA GLY A 309 -24.16 -13.80 54.50
C GLY A 309 -22.82 -14.45 54.11
N ILE A 310 -21.80 -14.18 54.93
CA ILE A 310 -20.40 -14.68 54.90
C ILE A 310 -20.28 -16.03 55.65
N ARG A 311 -19.51 -17.02 55.14
CA ARG A 311 -18.51 -17.86 55.88
C ARG A 311 -17.92 -19.00 55.04
N ALA A 312 -16.75 -19.46 55.48
CA ALA A 312 -15.76 -20.27 54.77
C ALA A 312 -15.91 -21.80 54.89
N GLY A 313 -15.35 -22.49 53.87
CA GLY A 313 -14.87 -23.89 53.86
C GLY A 313 -15.92 -24.98 53.49
N PRO A 314 -15.54 -26.21 53.07
CA PRO A 314 -14.20 -26.79 52.93
C PRO A 314 -13.91 -27.49 51.58
N GLN A 315 -12.66 -27.95 51.47
CA GLN A 315 -12.04 -28.74 50.42
C GLN A 315 -12.89 -29.89 49.83
N GLN A 316 -12.85 -30.06 48.51
CA GLN A 316 -12.76 -31.37 47.88
C GLN A 316 -11.75 -31.34 46.74
N ARG A 317 -10.65 -32.09 46.93
CA ARG A 317 -9.74 -32.52 45.87
C ARG A 317 -10.50 -33.47 44.95
N LEU A 318 -10.46 -33.22 43.64
CA LEU A 318 -10.65 -34.26 42.64
C LEU A 318 -9.59 -34.13 41.55
N ALA A 319 -9.06 -35.29 41.19
CA ALA A 319 -7.82 -35.52 40.49
C ALA A 319 -7.83 -34.94 39.06
N ALA A 320 -6.79 -34.18 38.75
CA ALA A 320 -6.49 -33.77 37.39
C ALA A 320 -5.97 -34.98 36.60
N LYS A 321 -6.82 -35.57 35.76
CA LYS A 321 -6.35 -36.25 34.55
C LYS A 321 -5.96 -35.15 33.57
N SER A 322 -4.66 -34.95 33.39
CA SER A 322 -4.09 -33.98 32.46
C SER A 322 -4.35 -34.43 31.01
N SER A 323 -5.44 -33.96 30.41
CA SER A 323 -5.49 -33.80 28.96
C SER A 323 -4.73 -32.51 28.61
N ARG A 324 -3.72 -32.69 27.75
CA ARG A 324 -2.82 -31.65 27.24
C ARG A 324 -3.64 -30.58 26.53
N GLY A 325 -3.69 -29.38 27.10
CA GLY A 325 -4.22 -28.18 26.45
C GLY A 325 -3.17 -27.08 26.51
N SER A 326 -2.53 -26.83 25.38
CA SER A 326 -1.61 -25.72 25.15
C SER A 326 -2.39 -24.41 25.03
N TRP A 327 -2.02 -23.38 25.81
CA TRP A 327 -2.45 -21.99 25.65
C TRP A 327 -1.26 -21.18 25.12
N LYS A 328 -1.46 -20.24 24.19
CA LYS A 328 -0.36 -19.71 23.34
C LYS A 328 -0.57 -18.21 23.06
N ILE A 329 0.27 -17.29 23.53
CA ILE A 329 0.02 -15.84 23.37
C ILE A 329 0.36 -15.36 21.94
N VAL A 330 -0.56 -14.61 21.30
CA VAL A 330 -0.31 -13.86 20.05
C VAL A 330 0.00 -12.40 20.41
N ILE A 331 1.14 -11.85 19.95
CA ILE A 331 1.37 -10.41 19.92
C ILE A 331 1.38 -9.95 18.46
N LYS A 332 0.38 -9.17 18.05
CA LYS A 332 0.34 -8.49 16.75
C LYS A 332 0.80 -7.05 16.94
N TYR A 333 1.95 -6.68 16.38
CA TYR A 333 2.30 -5.27 16.17
C TYR A 333 1.96 -4.90 14.74
N ALA A 334 1.16 -3.86 14.54
CA ALA A 334 0.99 -3.22 13.24
C ALA A 334 2.06 -2.12 13.13
N VAL A 335 3.10 -2.36 12.34
CA VAL A 335 3.99 -1.28 11.89
C VAL A 335 3.19 -0.44 10.91
N ARG A 336 2.87 0.81 11.29
CA ARG A 336 2.15 1.77 10.45
C ARG A 336 3.11 2.40 9.44
N THR A 337 3.46 1.66 8.39
CA THR A 337 4.25 2.18 7.27
C THR A 337 3.33 2.72 6.18
N ARG A 338 3.46 4.00 5.84
CA ARG A 338 3.00 4.50 4.55
C ARG A 338 3.82 3.81 3.45
N ILE A 339 3.15 3.24 2.45
CA ILE A 339 3.83 2.58 1.34
C ILE A 339 4.27 3.67 0.36
N PHE A 340 5.58 3.95 0.30
CA PHE A 340 6.13 4.84 -0.71
C PHE A 340 6.81 4.03 -1.80
N HIS A 341 6.19 4.00 -2.98
CA HIS A 341 6.80 3.39 -4.16
C HIS A 341 7.86 4.30 -4.81
N THR A 342 7.92 5.59 -4.48
CA THR A 342 8.96 6.50 -4.96
C THR A 342 10.35 6.21 -4.35
N PRO A 343 11.43 6.39 -5.14
CA PRO A 343 12.79 6.43 -4.61
C PRO A 343 12.98 7.46 -3.48
N SER A 344 13.94 7.23 -2.57
CA SER A 344 14.34 8.20 -1.53
C SER A 344 15.22 9.33 -2.05
N THR A 345 15.86 9.11 -3.19
CA THR A 345 16.87 9.98 -3.78
C THR A 345 16.57 10.15 -5.27
N SER A 346 16.93 11.30 -5.83
CA SER A 346 16.77 11.58 -7.26
C SER A 346 17.61 10.63 -8.12
N GLU A 347 18.83 10.32 -7.71
CA GLU A 347 19.64 9.27 -8.34
C GLU A 347 19.61 8.00 -7.49
N PHE A 348 19.29 6.87 -8.13
CA PHE A 348 19.28 5.56 -7.47
C PHE A 348 19.76 4.46 -8.42
N SER A 349 20.05 3.29 -7.85
CA SER A 349 20.44 2.09 -8.59
C SER A 349 19.49 0.95 -8.23
N PRO A 350 19.36 -0.05 -9.11
CA PRO A 350 18.59 -1.24 -8.77
C PRO A 350 19.15 -1.89 -7.49
N PRO A 351 18.30 -2.42 -6.59
CA PRO A 351 18.76 -3.17 -5.43
C PRO A 351 19.61 -4.35 -5.91
N ASN A 352 20.73 -4.60 -5.23
CA ASN A 352 21.80 -5.55 -5.62
C ASN A 352 21.33 -6.83 -6.34
N PHE A 353 22.16 -7.30 -7.29
CA PHE A 353 22.11 -8.47 -8.20
C PHE A 353 21.53 -9.82 -7.68
N ALA A 354 21.18 -9.94 -6.41
CA ALA A 354 20.77 -11.19 -5.78
C ALA A 354 19.26 -11.42 -5.88
N GLU A 355 18.80 -11.73 -7.11
CA GLU A 355 17.56 -12.45 -7.50
C GLU A 355 17.02 -11.94 -8.85
N VAL A 356 17.88 -11.88 -9.86
CA VAL A 356 17.41 -11.85 -11.25
C VAL A 356 17.05 -13.29 -11.61
N THR A 357 15.78 -13.55 -11.93
CA THR A 357 15.41 -14.79 -12.62
C THR A 357 15.97 -14.69 -14.02
N PHE A 358 17.14 -15.28 -14.21
CA PHE A 358 17.86 -15.32 -15.47
C PHE A 358 17.00 -15.93 -16.59
N MET A 359 16.72 -15.18 -17.65
CA MET A 359 16.77 -15.77 -18.99
C MET A 359 18.20 -15.59 -19.50
N ILE A 360 19.08 -16.49 -19.08
CA ILE A 360 20.38 -16.67 -19.72
C ILE A 360 20.10 -17.32 -21.08
N SER A 361 20.27 -16.57 -22.17
CA SER A 361 20.90 -17.19 -23.33
C SER A 361 22.39 -17.27 -22.98
N SER A 362 22.86 -18.48 -22.68
CA SER A 362 24.20 -18.74 -22.18
C SER A 362 25.24 -18.41 -23.23
N THR A 363 25.75 -17.20 -23.23
CA THR A 363 27.06 -16.89 -23.79
C THR A 363 28.11 -16.96 -22.67
N PRO A 364 29.26 -17.63 -22.86
CA PRO A 364 30.34 -17.75 -21.86
C PRO A 364 30.97 -16.43 -21.37
N GLY A 365 30.41 -15.28 -21.75
CA GLY A 365 31.06 -13.98 -21.68
C GLY A 365 30.61 -13.06 -20.55
N LEU A 366 29.60 -13.40 -19.74
CA LEU A 366 29.15 -12.51 -18.66
C LEU A 366 29.61 -13.00 -17.28
N HIS A 367 30.30 -12.13 -16.54
CA HIS A 367 30.61 -12.35 -15.11
C HIS A 367 30.05 -11.22 -14.25
N THR A 368 29.21 -11.56 -13.27
CA THR A 368 28.69 -10.62 -12.27
C THR A 368 29.31 -10.89 -10.90
N TYR A 369 30.06 -9.94 -10.35
CA TYR A 369 30.65 -10.04 -9.02
C TYR A 369 30.64 -8.70 -8.30
N GLY A 370 30.26 -8.68 -7.02
CA GLY A 370 30.32 -7.48 -6.18
C GLY A 370 29.49 -6.29 -6.67
N GLY A 371 28.43 -6.51 -7.45
CA GLY A 371 27.62 -5.44 -8.02
C GLY A 371 28.11 -4.92 -9.39
N LYS A 372 29.15 -5.52 -9.97
CA LYS A 372 29.69 -5.16 -11.29
C LYS A 372 29.30 -6.21 -12.33
N ALA A 373 29.06 -5.79 -13.57
CA ALA A 373 28.84 -6.67 -14.71
C ALA A 373 30.02 -6.55 -15.69
N THR A 374 30.72 -7.66 -15.92
CA THR A 374 31.79 -7.77 -16.92
C THR A 374 31.25 -8.52 -18.12
N PHE A 375 31.19 -7.85 -19.25
CA PHE A 375 30.78 -8.39 -20.54
C PHE A 375 32.04 -8.75 -21.33
N HIS A 376 32.12 -9.96 -21.85
CA HIS A 376 33.15 -10.44 -22.78
C HIS A 376 32.48 -10.86 -24.07
N GLY A 377 32.61 -10.04 -25.11
CA GLY A 377 31.92 -10.33 -26.35
C GLY A 377 30.41 -10.13 -26.24
N VAL A 378 29.65 -10.72 -27.16
CA VAL A 378 28.19 -10.58 -27.25
C VAL A 378 27.49 -11.21 -26.03
N SER A 379 26.97 -10.36 -25.16
CA SER A 379 26.31 -10.79 -23.91
C SER A 379 25.34 -9.73 -23.39
N SER A 380 24.38 -10.15 -22.55
CA SER A 380 23.37 -9.25 -21.98
C SER A 380 23.00 -9.60 -20.54
N VAL A 381 22.53 -8.61 -19.77
CA VAL A 381 22.02 -8.79 -18.40
C VAL A 381 20.86 -7.85 -18.15
N THR A 382 19.78 -8.36 -17.55
CA THR A 382 18.58 -7.58 -17.22
C THR A 382 18.55 -7.25 -15.72
N TYR A 383 18.27 -5.99 -15.42
CA TYR A 383 18.03 -5.47 -14.08
C TYR A 383 16.51 -5.33 -13.87
N ASP A 384 15.98 -5.98 -12.83
CA ASP A 384 14.63 -5.75 -12.33
C ASP A 384 14.69 -4.76 -11.15
N PHE A 385 14.01 -3.62 -11.27
CA PHE A 385 13.94 -2.63 -10.21
C PHE A 385 12.96 -3.00 -9.08
N GLY A 386 12.20 -4.08 -9.24
CA GLY A 386 11.15 -4.56 -8.34
C GLY A 386 9.86 -3.73 -8.38
N ARG A 387 9.89 -2.59 -9.08
CA ARG A 387 8.80 -1.65 -9.27
C ARG A 387 9.02 -0.89 -10.57
N ASN A 388 7.96 -0.30 -11.10
CA ASN A 388 8.08 0.65 -12.21
C ASN A 388 8.84 1.89 -11.73
N VAL A 389 9.75 2.40 -12.55
CA VAL A 389 10.50 3.63 -12.30
C VAL A 389 10.53 4.47 -13.57
N ALA A 390 10.88 5.75 -13.48
CA ALA A 390 11.03 6.59 -14.67
C ALA A 390 12.22 7.54 -14.53
N GLY A 391 13.03 7.67 -15.57
CA GLY A 391 14.18 8.55 -15.52
C GLY A 391 15.23 8.37 -16.61
N ILE A 392 16.27 9.19 -16.51
CA ILE A 392 17.43 9.19 -17.41
C ILE A 392 18.48 8.21 -16.89
N VAL A 393 18.90 7.28 -17.74
CA VAL A 393 19.90 6.25 -17.40
C VAL A 393 21.31 6.80 -17.51
N SER A 394 22.17 6.39 -16.58
CA SER A 394 23.63 6.52 -16.68
C SER A 394 24.33 5.20 -16.38
N LEU A 395 25.47 4.97 -17.04
CA LEU A 395 26.33 3.81 -16.86
C LEU A 395 27.70 4.27 -16.36
N ASP A 396 28.15 3.76 -15.21
CA ASP A 396 29.52 3.94 -14.74
C ASP A 396 30.37 2.77 -15.29
N VAL A 397 31.28 3.06 -16.22
CA VAL A 397 32.17 2.08 -16.87
C VAL A 397 33.57 2.23 -16.30
N SER A 398 34.19 1.14 -15.84
CA SER A 398 35.55 1.19 -15.24
C SER A 398 36.65 0.58 -16.07
N ARG A 399 36.33 -0.31 -17.00
CA ARG A 399 37.32 -0.97 -17.86
C ARG A 399 36.74 -1.36 -19.21
N LEU A 400 37.58 -1.29 -20.22
CA LEU A 400 37.28 -1.70 -21.59
C LEU A 400 38.55 -2.20 -22.29
N THR A 401 38.40 -2.98 -23.37
CA THR A 401 39.53 -3.51 -24.16
C THR A 401 39.60 -2.99 -25.60
N SER A 402 38.66 -2.14 -26.05
CA SER A 402 38.65 -1.58 -27.42
C SER A 402 38.04 -0.17 -27.46
N GLN A 403 38.55 0.68 -28.35
CA GLN A 403 38.00 2.01 -28.64
C GLN A 403 36.69 1.97 -29.44
N ASP A 404 36.34 0.82 -30.04
CA ASP A 404 35.07 0.64 -30.76
C ASP A 404 33.98 0.01 -29.86
N ALA A 405 34.19 0.00 -28.53
CA ALA A 405 33.27 -0.64 -27.59
C ALA A 405 31.97 0.17 -27.40
N PHE A 406 30.84 -0.53 -27.43
CA PHE A 406 29.52 0.02 -27.12
C PHE A 406 28.81 -0.82 -26.04
N ILE A 407 27.99 -0.15 -25.24
CA ILE A 407 26.96 -0.78 -24.39
C ILE A 407 25.60 -0.27 -24.85
N GLY A 408 24.71 -1.20 -25.21
CA GLY A 408 23.31 -0.91 -25.48
C GLY A 408 22.45 -1.04 -24.22
N VAL A 409 21.36 -0.30 -24.17
CA VAL A 409 20.35 -0.35 -23.12
C VAL A 409 18.98 -0.53 -23.77
N THR A 410 18.24 -1.54 -23.32
CA THR A 410 16.82 -1.71 -23.66
C THR A 410 15.95 -1.62 -22.41
N PHE A 411 14.69 -1.27 -22.59
CA PHE A 411 13.73 -1.02 -21.52
C PHE A 411 12.45 -1.84 -21.71
N SER A 412 11.83 -2.25 -20.61
CA SER A 412 10.47 -2.78 -20.62
C SER A 412 9.75 -2.53 -19.29
N GLU A 413 8.43 -2.27 -19.34
CA GLU A 413 7.61 -2.26 -18.13
C GLU A 413 7.17 -3.67 -17.67
N SER A 414 7.03 -4.62 -18.60
CA SER A 414 6.63 -6.02 -18.31
C SER A 414 7.77 -7.01 -18.53
N SER A 415 7.72 -8.12 -17.82
CA SER A 415 8.64 -9.24 -18.03
C SER A 415 8.45 -9.91 -19.39
N LEU A 416 7.30 -9.74 -20.06
CA LEU A 416 7.02 -10.34 -21.36
C LEU A 416 7.85 -9.76 -22.51
N TRP A 417 8.27 -8.50 -22.41
CA TRP A 417 9.01 -7.79 -23.47
C TRP A 417 10.45 -7.47 -23.08
N ILE A 418 11.00 -8.21 -22.10
CA ILE A 418 12.45 -8.18 -21.84
C ILE A 418 13.15 -8.74 -23.08
N ASN A 419 13.95 -7.89 -23.73
CA ASN A 419 14.64 -8.23 -24.96
C ASN A 419 16.01 -7.54 -25.00
N ASN A 420 17.04 -8.19 -25.56
CA ASN A 420 18.39 -7.65 -25.74
C ASN A 420 18.61 -6.96 -27.10
N GLU A 421 17.67 -7.10 -28.03
CA GLU A 421 17.70 -6.51 -29.38
C GLU A 421 16.86 -5.22 -29.49
N ALA A 422 15.84 -5.03 -28.64
CA ALA A 422 14.94 -3.88 -28.67
C ALA A 422 14.29 -3.59 -27.31
N CYS A 423 13.73 -2.38 -27.15
CA CYS A 423 12.86 -2.03 -26.03
C CYS A 423 11.41 -2.46 -26.31
N ASP A 424 10.55 -2.44 -25.29
CA ASP A 424 9.11 -2.42 -25.49
C ASP A 424 8.67 -1.19 -26.32
N ALA A 425 7.46 -1.22 -26.88
CA ALA A 425 7.12 -0.31 -27.98
C ALA A 425 6.49 1.00 -27.51
N THR A 426 6.64 2.05 -28.33
CA THR A 426 5.82 3.27 -28.24
C THR A 426 4.96 3.54 -29.48
N ALA A 427 5.25 2.88 -30.60
CA ALA A 427 4.51 3.02 -31.86
C ALA A 427 3.41 1.96 -32.05
N ASP A 428 2.56 2.16 -33.05
CA ASP A 428 1.44 1.27 -33.41
C ASP A 428 1.87 -0.16 -33.81
N ALA A 429 3.10 -0.33 -34.29
CA ALA A 429 3.69 -1.61 -34.67
C ALA A 429 5.20 -1.59 -34.42
N GLY A 430 5.84 -2.77 -34.37
CA GLY A 430 7.27 -2.92 -34.14
C GLY A 430 7.71 -2.67 -32.69
N LEU A 431 9.03 -2.72 -32.46
CA LEU A 431 9.69 -2.48 -31.18
C LEU A 431 10.64 -1.29 -31.27
N ASP A 432 10.85 -0.62 -30.15
CA ASP A 432 11.65 0.60 -30.08
C ASP A 432 13.16 0.26 -30.06
N SER A 433 14.00 1.06 -30.73
CA SER A 433 15.44 0.83 -30.83
C SER A 433 16.15 0.87 -29.47
N PRO A 434 17.20 0.06 -29.26
CA PRO A 434 18.08 0.20 -28.09
C PRO A 434 18.81 1.54 -28.06
N LEU A 435 19.11 2.02 -26.85
CA LEU A 435 19.98 3.17 -26.65
C LEU A 435 21.44 2.73 -26.54
N TRP A 436 22.28 3.14 -27.49
CA TRP A 436 23.70 2.76 -27.54
C TRP A 436 24.63 3.85 -26.98
N PHE A 437 25.54 3.46 -26.09
CA PHE A 437 26.58 4.30 -25.51
C PHE A 437 27.95 3.97 -26.12
N PRO A 438 28.62 4.91 -26.81
CA PRO A 438 30.00 4.74 -27.25
C PRO A 438 30.94 4.87 -26.05
N VAL A 439 31.38 3.73 -25.49
CA VAL A 439 32.20 3.70 -24.26
C VAL A 439 33.71 3.64 -24.54
N GLY A 440 34.09 3.64 -25.82
CA GLY A 440 35.46 3.57 -26.30
C GLY A 440 36.40 4.70 -25.85
N HIS A 441 35.84 5.81 -25.34
CA HIS A 441 36.61 6.97 -24.88
C HIS A 441 37.32 6.75 -23.53
N GLY A 442 37.04 5.66 -22.83
CA GLY A 442 37.69 5.33 -21.57
C GLY A 442 36.72 5.05 -20.42
N PRO A 443 37.25 4.72 -19.23
CA PRO A 443 36.47 4.68 -18.01
C PRO A 443 35.79 6.02 -17.71
N GLY A 444 34.55 5.99 -17.22
CA GLY A 444 33.79 7.20 -16.93
C GLY A 444 32.30 6.94 -16.76
N ARG A 445 31.55 8.02 -16.53
CA ARG A 445 30.09 8.00 -16.51
C ARG A 445 29.54 8.39 -17.87
N TYR A 446 28.68 7.54 -18.41
CA TYR A 446 27.98 7.73 -19.67
C TYR A 446 26.51 7.96 -19.38
N THR A 447 25.98 9.16 -19.68
CA THR A 447 24.60 9.56 -19.37
C THR A 447 23.79 9.75 -20.64
N ALA A 448 22.57 9.21 -20.67
CA ALA A 448 21.67 9.40 -21.80
C ALA A 448 21.31 10.87 -22.00
N GLU A 449 21.20 11.33 -23.24
CA GLU A 449 20.62 12.65 -23.55
C GLU A 449 19.17 12.73 -23.04
N LYS A 450 18.72 13.94 -22.65
CA LYS A 450 17.34 14.18 -22.17
C LYS A 450 16.26 13.66 -23.13
N LYS A 451 16.48 13.75 -24.45
CA LYS A 451 15.53 13.26 -25.47
C LYS A 451 15.31 11.74 -25.44
N HIS A 452 16.23 10.99 -24.83
CA HIS A 452 16.12 9.54 -24.62
C HIS A 452 15.64 9.21 -23.20
N ASN A 453 14.91 10.12 -22.55
CA ASN A 453 14.15 9.78 -21.36
C ASN A 453 13.04 8.77 -21.75
N ARG A 454 13.24 7.49 -21.43
CA ARG A 454 12.30 6.41 -21.75
C ARG A 454 10.90 6.67 -21.20
N GLY A 455 10.81 7.41 -20.09
CA GLY A 455 9.63 7.40 -19.27
C GLY A 455 9.65 6.18 -18.34
N ALA A 456 8.51 5.52 -18.16
CA ALA A 456 8.39 4.38 -17.26
C ALA A 456 9.04 3.09 -17.81
N PHE A 457 9.71 2.36 -16.92
CA PHE A 457 10.23 1.01 -17.12
C PHE A 457 10.45 0.31 -15.77
N ARG A 458 10.34 -1.02 -15.73
CA ARG A 458 10.71 -1.84 -14.56
C ARG A 458 11.97 -2.66 -14.83
N TYR A 459 12.16 -3.05 -16.08
CA TYR A 459 13.27 -3.86 -16.54
C TYR A 459 14.18 -3.03 -17.44
N LEU A 460 15.49 -3.16 -17.22
CA LEU A 460 16.53 -2.55 -18.04
C LEU A 460 17.53 -3.62 -18.41
N THR A 461 17.74 -3.87 -19.70
CA THR A 461 18.74 -4.85 -20.17
C THR A 461 19.94 -4.12 -20.73
N LEU A 462 21.13 -4.41 -20.19
CA LEU A 462 22.39 -4.03 -20.81
C LEU A 462 22.76 -5.08 -21.85
N VAL A 463 23.19 -4.64 -23.02
CA VAL A 463 23.61 -5.51 -24.12
C VAL A 463 24.97 -5.06 -24.67
N THR A 464 25.78 -6.04 -25.03
CA THR A 464 27.00 -5.86 -25.82
C THR A 464 26.86 -6.64 -27.11
N ASN A 465 27.22 -6.02 -28.24
CA ASN A 465 27.24 -6.68 -29.56
C ASN A 465 28.65 -6.72 -30.17
N THR A 466 29.67 -6.27 -29.42
CA THR A 466 31.07 -6.23 -29.86
C THR A 466 31.85 -7.38 -29.23
N SER A 467 33.03 -7.70 -29.76
CA SER A 467 33.98 -8.64 -29.13
C SER A 467 34.75 -8.03 -27.94
N ALA A 468 34.55 -6.74 -27.67
CA ALA A 468 35.26 -6.04 -26.59
C ALA A 468 34.81 -6.56 -25.23
N THR A 469 35.75 -6.54 -24.27
CA THR A 469 35.39 -6.67 -22.87
C THR A 469 35.00 -5.30 -22.34
N VAL A 470 33.85 -5.18 -21.67
CA VAL A 470 33.41 -3.95 -21.00
C VAL A 470 32.99 -4.28 -19.56
N VAL A 471 33.47 -3.49 -18.61
CA VAL A 471 33.10 -3.61 -17.19
C VAL A 471 32.22 -2.43 -16.80
N VAL A 472 30.94 -2.72 -16.58
CA VAL A 472 29.97 -1.76 -16.04
C VAL A 472 29.91 -1.95 -14.53
N GLU A 473 30.33 -0.94 -13.78
CA GLU A 473 30.31 -0.98 -12.31
C GLU A 473 28.93 -0.70 -11.74
N ARG A 474 28.18 0.18 -12.40
CA ARG A 474 26.89 0.63 -11.88
C ARG A 474 25.97 1.11 -12.98
N VAL A 475 24.70 0.72 -12.86
CA VAL A 475 23.57 1.36 -13.54
C VAL A 475 22.94 2.37 -12.59
N ARG A 476 22.71 3.57 -13.08
CA ARG A 476 22.05 4.65 -12.36
C ARG A 476 20.84 5.14 -13.12
N VAL A 477 19.79 5.50 -12.39
CA VAL A 477 18.62 6.18 -12.93
C VAL A 477 18.48 7.49 -12.19
N ASN A 478 18.53 8.60 -12.94
CA ASN A 478 18.13 9.90 -12.44
C ASN A 478 16.60 10.01 -12.63
N PHE A 479 15.85 9.90 -11.54
CA PHE A 479 14.41 9.97 -11.50
C PHE A 479 13.92 11.34 -11.99
N THR A 480 13.10 11.36 -13.05
CA THR A 480 12.61 12.61 -13.65
C THR A 480 11.11 12.85 -13.48
N ALA A 481 10.38 11.86 -12.97
CA ALA A 481 8.95 11.99 -12.78
C ALA A 481 8.63 12.88 -11.57
N ALA A 482 7.48 13.53 -11.61
CA ALA A 482 7.01 14.50 -10.62
C ALA A 482 8.08 15.56 -10.26
N PRO A 483 8.65 16.29 -11.24
CA PRO A 483 9.90 17.06 -11.07
C PRO A 483 9.80 18.22 -10.05
N THR A 484 8.59 18.67 -9.73
CA THR A 484 8.31 19.77 -8.80
C THR A 484 7.80 19.29 -7.44
N GLN A 485 7.54 17.99 -7.28
CA GLN A 485 6.98 17.43 -6.05
C GLN A 485 8.07 17.01 -5.07
N ASN A 486 7.78 17.11 -3.77
CA ASN A 486 8.48 16.29 -2.79
C ASN A 486 7.91 14.87 -2.85
N LEU A 487 8.65 13.96 -3.48
CA LEU A 487 8.21 12.61 -3.84
C LEU A 487 7.60 11.80 -2.70
N ARG A 488 8.00 12.04 -1.44
CA ARG A 488 7.51 11.31 -0.26
C ARG A 488 6.53 12.11 0.61
N ALA A 489 6.29 13.37 0.30
CA ALA A 489 5.40 14.23 1.08
C ALA A 489 3.96 14.17 0.56
N TYR A 490 3.38 12.97 0.51
CA TYR A 490 1.97 12.82 0.15
C TYR A 490 1.11 13.61 1.15
N THR A 491 0.20 14.42 0.62
CA THR A 491 -0.75 15.22 1.40
C THR A 491 -1.91 14.38 1.90
N GLY A 492 -2.17 13.23 1.27
CA GLY A 492 -3.13 12.23 1.70
C GLY A 492 -2.55 10.85 1.99
N TYR A 493 -3.39 10.03 2.61
CA TYR A 493 -3.10 8.65 3.00
C TYR A 493 -4.39 7.85 3.15
N PHE A 494 -4.30 6.55 2.92
CA PHE A 494 -5.37 5.60 3.20
C PHE A 494 -4.78 4.38 3.90
N HIS A 495 -5.48 3.90 4.91
CA HIS A 495 -5.18 2.65 5.60
C HIS A 495 -6.47 1.99 6.06
N SER A 496 -6.53 0.67 5.90
CA SER A 496 -7.65 -0.17 6.31
C SER A 496 -7.16 -1.52 6.82
N ASN A 497 -8.10 -2.34 7.31
CA ASN A 497 -7.83 -3.74 7.65
C ASN A 497 -7.67 -4.66 6.43
N ASP A 498 -7.69 -4.13 5.21
CA ASP A 498 -7.47 -4.86 3.96
C ASP A 498 -6.18 -4.35 3.30
N GLU A 499 -5.13 -5.18 3.35
CA GLU A 499 -3.80 -4.78 2.87
C GLU A 499 -3.75 -4.64 1.35
N LEU A 500 -4.58 -5.38 0.62
CA LEU A 500 -4.64 -5.24 -0.83
C LEU A 500 -5.18 -3.86 -1.21
N LEU A 501 -6.26 -3.41 -0.57
CA LEU A 501 -6.80 -2.06 -0.81
C LEU A 501 -5.84 -0.95 -0.39
N ASN A 502 -5.05 -1.17 0.67
CA ASN A 502 -3.98 -0.25 1.06
C ASN A 502 -2.97 -0.10 -0.10
N ARG A 503 -2.44 -1.22 -0.61
CA ARG A 503 -1.49 -1.23 -1.74
C ARG A 503 -2.07 -0.60 -3.00
N ILE A 504 -3.33 -0.89 -3.32
CA ILE A 504 -4.05 -0.30 -4.47
C ILE A 504 -4.07 1.23 -4.38
N TRP A 505 -4.35 1.79 -3.20
CA TRP A 505 -4.40 3.24 -3.02
C TRP A 505 -3.05 3.90 -3.34
N TYR A 506 -1.94 3.34 -2.83
CA TYR A 506 -0.59 3.87 -3.03
C TYR A 506 -0.06 3.64 -4.45
N ALA A 507 -0.42 2.53 -5.10
CA ALA A 507 -0.07 2.27 -6.49
C ALA A 507 -0.75 3.27 -7.44
N GLY A 508 -2.00 3.66 -7.17
CA GLY A 508 -2.68 4.69 -7.95
C GLY A 508 -2.03 6.08 -7.79
N ALA A 509 -1.67 6.43 -6.56
CA ALA A 509 -0.93 7.67 -6.30
C ALA A 509 0.44 7.68 -7.00
N TYR A 510 1.18 6.56 -6.95
CA TYR A 510 2.48 6.45 -7.60
C TYR A 510 2.39 6.44 -9.14
N THR A 511 1.33 5.83 -9.70
CA THR A 511 1.06 5.87 -11.14
C THR A 511 0.94 7.32 -11.62
N ASN A 512 0.19 8.17 -10.92
CA ASN A 512 0.05 9.59 -11.27
C ASN A 512 1.35 10.39 -11.09
N GLN A 513 2.21 10.02 -10.14
CA GLN A 513 3.54 10.61 -10.05
C GLN A 513 4.39 10.28 -11.28
N LEU A 514 4.38 9.03 -11.75
CA LEU A 514 5.07 8.64 -12.98
C LEU A 514 4.49 9.34 -14.22
N CYS A 515 3.18 9.60 -14.25
CA CYS A 515 2.50 10.36 -15.30
C CYS A 515 2.64 11.88 -15.15
N THR A 516 3.39 12.38 -14.17
CA THR A 516 3.68 13.80 -14.04
C THR A 516 5.10 14.06 -14.53
N ILE A 517 5.27 14.89 -15.56
CA ILE A 517 6.56 15.04 -16.25
C ILE A 517 6.98 16.51 -16.40
N ASP A 518 8.26 16.73 -16.71
CA ASP A 518 8.74 17.98 -17.29
C ASP A 518 8.07 18.17 -18.67
N PRO A 519 7.38 19.29 -18.94
CA PRO A 519 6.64 19.47 -20.19
C PRO A 519 7.51 19.45 -21.44
N SER A 520 8.83 19.67 -21.33
CA SER A 520 9.78 19.57 -22.45
C SER A 520 10.15 18.13 -22.81
N MET A 521 9.73 17.15 -22.01
CA MET A 521 10.00 15.73 -22.19
C MET A 521 8.75 14.93 -22.59
N GLY A 522 7.76 15.56 -23.22
CA GLY A 522 6.66 14.84 -23.84
C GLY A 522 7.11 14.04 -25.07
N ASN A 523 6.35 13.02 -25.45
CA ASN A 523 6.70 12.21 -26.62
C ASN A 523 6.61 13.05 -27.90
N ALA A 524 7.61 12.93 -28.77
CA ALA A 524 7.61 13.58 -30.07
C ALA A 524 6.67 12.93 -31.08
N LEU A 525 6.20 11.72 -30.80
CA LEU A 525 5.37 10.90 -31.68
C LEU A 525 5.91 10.87 -33.12
N PRO A 526 7.21 10.54 -33.32
CA PRO A 526 7.87 10.71 -34.61
C PRO A 526 7.30 9.88 -35.75
N LEU A 527 6.56 8.82 -35.42
CA LEU A 527 6.01 7.85 -36.36
C LEU A 527 4.48 7.92 -36.43
N LEU A 528 3.86 8.88 -35.74
CA LEU A 528 2.41 9.09 -35.79
C LEU A 528 1.98 9.30 -37.24
N GLY A 529 0.93 8.59 -37.65
CA GLY A 529 0.38 8.60 -39.01
C GLY A 529 1.30 8.01 -40.09
N THR A 530 2.50 7.54 -39.73
CA THR A 530 3.45 6.90 -40.65
C THR A 530 3.48 5.40 -40.44
N ILE A 531 3.60 4.95 -39.18
CA ILE A 531 3.47 3.54 -38.80
C ILE A 531 2.06 3.33 -38.25
N THR A 532 1.34 2.40 -38.85
CA THR A 532 -0.02 2.00 -38.44
C THR A 532 -0.02 0.61 -37.84
N SER A 533 -1.14 0.22 -37.23
CA SER A 533 -1.36 -1.10 -36.64
C SER A 533 -1.21 -2.28 -37.61
N SER A 534 -1.26 -2.03 -38.92
CA SER A 534 -1.02 -3.03 -39.97
C SER A 534 0.45 -3.17 -40.39
N GLY A 535 1.36 -2.38 -39.80
CA GLY A 535 2.79 -2.45 -40.08
C GLY A 535 3.37 -3.80 -39.66
N ASN A 536 4.11 -4.45 -40.57
CA ASN A 536 4.83 -5.69 -40.26
C ASN A 536 6.31 -5.38 -40.05
N ILE A 537 6.64 -4.90 -38.84
CA ILE A 537 8.01 -4.56 -38.44
C ILE A 537 8.45 -5.57 -37.39
N THR A 538 9.46 -6.35 -37.74
CA THR A 538 9.98 -7.43 -36.91
C THR A 538 11.48 -7.28 -36.74
N LEU A 539 12.02 -7.81 -35.63
CA LEU A 539 13.46 -7.85 -35.41
C LEU A 539 14.20 -8.45 -36.62
N PRO A 540 15.40 -7.94 -36.96
CA PRO A 540 16.19 -6.95 -36.20
C PRO A 540 15.82 -5.48 -36.48
N GLU A 541 14.79 -5.21 -37.28
CA GLU A 541 14.32 -3.84 -37.52
C GLU A 541 13.68 -3.26 -36.25
N THR A 542 14.06 -2.04 -35.88
CA THR A 542 13.56 -1.34 -34.70
C THR A 542 13.26 0.12 -35.04
N LEU A 543 12.45 0.75 -34.20
CA LEU A 543 11.91 2.08 -34.44
C LEU A 543 12.53 3.14 -33.52
N PRO A 544 12.85 4.33 -34.06
CA PRO A 544 13.34 5.40 -33.22
C PRO A 544 12.22 5.97 -32.32
N TRP A 545 12.61 6.44 -31.15
CA TRP A 545 11.71 7.03 -30.15
C TRP A 545 12.38 8.23 -29.46
N TRP A 546 11.61 9.29 -29.21
CA TRP A 546 12.12 10.50 -28.55
C TRP A 546 11.07 11.14 -27.64
N SER A 547 11.52 11.58 -26.47
CA SER A 547 10.75 12.33 -25.48
C SER A 547 11.30 13.75 -25.37
N ASN A 548 11.14 14.55 -26.42
CA ASN A 548 11.68 15.91 -26.53
C ASN A 548 10.69 16.93 -27.11
N TYR A 549 9.39 16.63 -27.12
CA TYR A 549 8.38 17.60 -27.52
C TYR A 549 7.90 18.40 -26.31
N THR A 550 7.77 19.72 -26.49
CA THR A 550 7.20 20.59 -25.46
C THR A 550 5.69 20.58 -25.55
N ILE A 551 5.02 19.85 -24.66
CA ILE A 551 3.56 19.59 -24.73
C ILE A 551 2.72 20.64 -24.00
N ALA A 552 3.32 21.38 -23.06
CA ALA A 552 2.64 22.42 -22.30
C ALA A 552 3.64 23.50 -21.83
N ASN A 553 3.12 24.65 -21.41
CA ASN A 553 3.92 25.76 -20.88
C ASN A 553 3.86 25.78 -19.34
N GLY A 554 4.87 25.22 -18.68
CA GLY A 554 4.94 25.14 -17.21
C GLY A 554 6.18 24.40 -16.72
N SER A 555 6.32 24.23 -15.41
CA SER A 555 7.42 23.47 -14.79
C SER A 555 7.12 21.97 -14.64
N SER A 556 5.85 21.59 -14.71
CA SER A 556 5.38 20.20 -14.67
C SER A 556 3.99 20.11 -15.31
N VAL A 557 3.65 18.94 -15.85
CA VAL A 557 2.35 18.66 -16.48
C VAL A 557 1.95 17.21 -16.23
N LEU A 558 0.64 16.98 -16.03
CA LEU A 558 0.07 15.65 -15.93
C LEU A 558 -0.26 15.10 -17.32
N THR A 559 0.17 13.87 -17.60
CA THR A 559 -0.06 13.16 -18.87
C THR A 559 -0.93 11.92 -18.67
N ASP A 560 -1.32 11.28 -19.78
CA ASP A 560 -2.04 10.00 -19.82
C ASP A 560 -1.25 8.87 -19.15
N GLY A 561 -0.05 8.60 -19.67
CA GLY A 561 0.80 7.51 -19.24
C GLY A 561 2.25 7.94 -19.10
N ALA A 562 3.05 7.07 -18.50
CA ALA A 562 4.44 7.37 -18.19
C ALA A 562 5.43 6.84 -19.24
N LYS A 563 5.08 5.80 -20.03
CA LYS A 563 5.92 5.25 -21.11
C LYS A 563 5.55 5.82 -22.49
N ARG A 564 4.35 5.48 -22.95
CA ARG A 564 3.83 5.85 -24.28
C ARG A 564 2.99 7.12 -24.20
N ASP A 565 2.89 7.80 -25.34
CA ASP A 565 2.21 9.07 -25.64
C ASP A 565 2.72 10.21 -24.77
N ARG A 566 2.63 10.13 -23.44
CA ARG A 566 3.14 11.15 -22.52
C ARG A 566 2.61 12.52 -22.92
N LEU A 567 1.32 12.57 -23.26
CA LEU A 567 0.60 13.76 -23.72
C LEU A 567 -0.51 14.10 -22.74
N VAL A 568 -1.09 15.29 -22.87
CA VAL A 568 -2.29 15.65 -22.12
C VAL A 568 -3.51 15.04 -22.79
N TRP A 569 -4.19 14.13 -22.10
CA TRP A 569 -5.45 13.55 -22.54
C TRP A 569 -6.57 13.87 -21.55
N PRO A 570 -7.66 14.54 -21.98
CA PRO A 570 -8.73 14.97 -21.07
C PRO A 570 -9.55 13.82 -20.47
N GLY A 571 -9.74 12.72 -21.22
CA GLY A 571 -10.39 11.52 -20.70
C GLY A 571 -9.66 10.99 -19.47
N ASP A 572 -8.37 10.74 -19.60
CA ASP A 572 -7.46 10.26 -18.56
C ASP A 572 -7.46 11.15 -17.32
N MET A 573 -7.39 12.46 -17.56
CA MET A 573 -7.42 13.47 -16.50
C MET A 573 -8.69 13.38 -15.66
N SER A 574 -9.82 12.92 -16.20
CA SER A 574 -11.08 12.81 -15.44
C SER A 574 -11.01 11.81 -14.28
N THR A 575 -10.13 10.81 -14.39
CA THR A 575 -9.85 9.86 -13.31
C THR A 575 -8.61 10.28 -12.52
N ALA A 576 -7.52 10.65 -13.22
CA ALA A 576 -6.26 10.99 -12.58
C ALA A 576 -6.36 12.22 -11.66
N LEU A 577 -7.15 13.24 -12.03
CA LEU A 577 -7.31 14.48 -11.27
C LEU A 577 -7.89 14.21 -9.87
N GLU A 578 -8.99 13.45 -9.78
CA GLU A 578 -9.61 13.09 -8.49
C GLU A 578 -8.60 12.36 -7.59
N SER A 579 -7.81 11.45 -8.17
CA SER A 579 -6.77 10.70 -7.46
C SER A 579 -5.59 11.57 -7.03
N VAL A 580 -5.12 12.49 -7.87
CA VAL A 580 -4.10 13.50 -7.52
C VAL A 580 -4.59 14.38 -6.38
N ALA A 581 -5.85 14.84 -6.42
CA ALA A 581 -6.43 15.73 -5.41
C ALA A 581 -6.43 15.12 -4.00
N VAL A 582 -6.55 13.79 -3.87
CA VAL A 582 -6.57 13.12 -2.56
C VAL A 582 -5.23 12.49 -2.15
N SER A 583 -4.22 12.52 -3.02
CA SER A 583 -2.92 11.87 -2.77
C SER A 583 -1.77 12.86 -2.64
N THR A 584 -1.31 13.45 -3.75
CA THR A 584 -0.18 14.38 -3.80
C THR A 584 -0.61 15.84 -3.74
N TYR A 585 -1.86 16.14 -4.12
CA TYR A 585 -2.41 17.49 -4.28
C TYR A 585 -1.60 18.36 -5.27
N ASP A 586 -0.98 17.75 -6.27
CA ASP A 586 -0.32 18.45 -7.38
C ASP A 586 -1.35 18.98 -8.41
N LEU A 587 -2.18 19.91 -7.96
CA LEU A 587 -3.14 20.58 -8.82
C LEU A 587 -2.47 21.57 -9.80
N TYR A 588 -1.20 21.91 -9.57
CA TYR A 588 -0.44 22.74 -10.52
C TYR A 588 -0.28 22.02 -11.86
N SER A 589 0.18 20.76 -11.85
CA SER A 589 0.37 19.98 -13.08
C SER A 589 -0.95 19.72 -13.83
N VAL A 590 -2.06 19.58 -13.10
CA VAL A 590 -3.42 19.51 -13.66
C VAL A 590 -3.82 20.82 -14.34
N ARG A 591 -3.57 21.97 -13.69
CA ARG A 591 -3.86 23.29 -14.25
C ARG A 591 -3.11 23.51 -15.57
N VAL A 592 -1.82 23.19 -15.60
CA VAL A 592 -0.97 23.32 -16.80
C VAL A 592 -1.48 22.44 -17.94
N ALA A 593 -1.93 21.22 -17.62
CA ALA A 593 -2.57 20.33 -18.59
C ALA A 593 -3.84 20.95 -19.18
N LEU A 594 -4.75 21.46 -18.35
CA LEU A 594 -5.96 22.16 -18.80
C LEU A 594 -5.65 23.38 -19.66
N GLU A 595 -4.73 24.24 -19.22
CA GLU A 595 -4.30 25.43 -19.97
C GLU A 595 -3.75 25.06 -21.36
N SER A 596 -3.04 23.93 -21.49
CA SER A 596 -2.55 23.44 -22.78
C SER A 596 -3.69 23.05 -23.75
N LEU A 597 -4.77 22.46 -23.23
CA LEU A 597 -5.95 22.11 -24.03
C LEU A 597 -6.73 23.37 -24.43
N PHE A 598 -6.88 24.34 -23.52
CA PHE A 598 -7.55 25.61 -23.81
C PHE A 598 -6.79 26.47 -24.82
N ALA A 599 -5.46 26.41 -24.83
CA ALA A 599 -4.63 27.06 -25.85
C ALA A 599 -4.87 26.50 -27.26
N MET A 600 -5.47 25.30 -27.38
CA MET A 600 -5.82 24.64 -28.63
C MET A 600 -7.30 24.79 -29.00
N GLN A 601 -8.11 25.49 -28.20
CA GLN A 601 -9.52 25.68 -28.48
C GLN A 601 -9.74 26.34 -29.84
N LYS A 602 -10.62 25.74 -30.65
CA LYS A 602 -11.00 26.24 -31.98
C LYS A 602 -11.99 27.40 -31.90
N THR A 603 -12.14 28.11 -33.00
CA THR A 603 -13.02 29.29 -33.11
C THR A 603 -14.50 28.95 -32.92
N ASP A 604 -14.91 27.73 -33.27
CA ASP A 604 -16.25 27.19 -33.02
C ASP A 604 -16.50 26.78 -31.56
N GLY A 605 -15.47 26.88 -30.70
CA GLY A 605 -15.52 26.51 -29.28
C GLY A 605 -14.99 25.11 -28.97
N ARG A 606 -14.73 24.27 -29.99
CA ARG A 606 -14.27 22.89 -29.79
C ARG A 606 -12.89 22.83 -29.13
N LEU A 607 -12.80 22.10 -28.02
CA LEU A 607 -11.55 21.62 -27.40
C LEU A 607 -11.04 20.34 -28.07
N PRO A 608 -9.71 20.09 -28.09
CA PRO A 608 -9.12 18.98 -28.83
C PRO A 608 -9.36 17.62 -28.16
N TYR A 609 -9.27 16.54 -28.95
CA TYR A 609 -9.27 15.16 -28.45
C TYR A 609 -8.07 14.86 -27.55
N ALA A 610 -6.87 15.33 -27.95
CA ALA A 610 -5.62 15.17 -27.21
C ALA A 610 -4.75 16.42 -27.34
N GLY A 611 -3.79 16.56 -26.43
CA GLY A 611 -2.76 17.59 -26.50
C GLY A 611 -1.79 17.40 -27.68
N LYS A 612 -0.97 18.41 -27.95
CA LYS A 612 0.09 18.31 -28.97
C LYS A 612 1.14 17.26 -28.59
N PRO A 613 1.81 16.63 -29.57
CA PRO A 613 1.74 16.86 -31.02
C PRO A 613 0.66 16.05 -31.76
N PHE A 614 -0.32 15.49 -31.05
CA PHE A 614 -1.37 14.69 -31.70
C PHE A 614 -2.15 15.50 -32.75
N TYR A 615 -2.72 14.80 -33.74
CA TYR A 615 -3.53 15.42 -34.78
C TYR A 615 -4.80 16.06 -34.21
N ASP A 616 -5.30 17.06 -34.94
CA ASP A 616 -6.59 17.64 -34.62
C ASP A 616 -7.73 16.67 -34.99
N THR A 617 -8.15 15.88 -34.02
CA THR A 617 -9.27 14.94 -34.13
C THR A 617 -10.47 15.45 -33.33
N ILE A 618 -11.68 15.22 -33.85
CA ILE A 618 -12.92 15.51 -33.14
C ILE A 618 -13.29 14.30 -32.29
N SER A 619 -13.39 14.50 -30.98
CA SER A 619 -14.04 13.57 -30.06
C SER A 619 -15.01 14.36 -29.20
N TYR A 620 -16.28 13.94 -29.23
CA TYR A 620 -17.34 14.63 -28.50
C TYR A 620 -17.21 14.43 -26.99
N THR A 621 -16.86 13.23 -26.53
CA THR A 621 -16.70 12.88 -25.11
C THR A 621 -15.43 13.48 -24.51
N TYR A 622 -14.28 13.41 -25.20
CA TYR A 622 -13.03 14.01 -24.69
C TYR A 622 -13.09 15.54 -24.62
N HIS A 623 -13.84 16.15 -25.54
CA HIS A 623 -14.23 17.56 -25.41
C HIS A 623 -14.95 17.83 -24.08
N LEU A 624 -15.97 17.03 -23.75
CA LEU A 624 -16.71 17.17 -22.48
C LEU A 624 -15.85 16.85 -21.25
N HIS A 625 -14.93 15.89 -21.34
CA HIS A 625 -13.97 15.59 -20.28
C HIS A 625 -13.06 16.79 -19.95
N SER A 626 -12.75 17.65 -20.92
CA SER A 626 -12.04 18.90 -20.65
C SER A 626 -12.88 19.86 -19.77
N LEU A 627 -14.20 19.92 -20.00
CA LEU A 627 -15.13 20.71 -19.18
C LEU A 627 -15.30 20.12 -17.78
N ILE A 628 -15.28 18.79 -17.64
CA ILE A 628 -15.22 18.12 -16.34
C ILE A 628 -13.94 18.50 -15.60
N GLY A 629 -12.80 18.47 -16.31
CA GLY A 629 -11.50 18.85 -15.75
C GLY A 629 -11.49 20.28 -15.18
N VAL A 630 -12.13 21.25 -15.85
CA VAL A 630 -12.31 22.61 -15.31
C VAL A 630 -13.09 22.61 -14.00
N SER A 631 -14.24 21.92 -13.96
CA SER A 631 -15.07 21.90 -12.76
C SER A 631 -14.34 21.25 -11.59
N TYR A 632 -13.67 20.14 -11.86
CA TYR A 632 -12.93 19.38 -10.85
C TYR A 632 -11.71 20.15 -10.35
N TYR A 633 -10.94 20.77 -11.26
CA TYR A 633 -9.84 21.63 -10.87
C TYR A 633 -10.32 22.74 -9.94
N TYR A 634 -11.40 23.45 -10.28
CA TYR A 634 -11.99 24.47 -9.41
C TYR A 634 -12.45 23.89 -8.07
N ARG A 635 -13.16 22.74 -8.09
CA ARG A 635 -13.66 22.07 -6.88
C ARG A 635 -12.54 21.76 -5.89
N TYR A 636 -11.39 21.26 -6.34
CA TYR A 636 -10.30 20.87 -5.44
C TYR A 636 -9.30 22.00 -5.13
N SER A 637 -9.11 22.96 -6.03
CA SER A 637 -8.20 24.11 -5.83
C SER A 637 -8.87 25.28 -5.10
N GLY A 638 -10.15 25.51 -5.37
CA GLY A 638 -10.86 26.73 -5.02
C GLY A 638 -10.47 27.95 -5.86
N ASP A 639 -9.73 27.79 -6.96
CA ASP A 639 -9.22 28.91 -7.76
C ASP A 639 -10.31 29.55 -8.64
N LYS A 640 -11.09 30.44 -8.01
CA LYS A 640 -12.15 31.19 -8.67
C LYS A 640 -11.61 32.18 -9.71
N ASN A 641 -10.40 32.70 -9.53
CA ASN A 641 -9.79 33.66 -10.46
C ASN A 641 -9.43 32.97 -11.77
N TRP A 642 -8.81 31.79 -11.67
CA TRP A 642 -8.52 30.96 -12.84
C TRP A 642 -9.79 30.54 -13.57
N LEU A 643 -10.83 30.12 -12.84
CA LEU A 643 -12.13 29.78 -13.42
C LEU A 643 -12.74 30.98 -14.16
N ALA A 644 -12.73 32.17 -13.55
CA ALA A 644 -13.26 33.39 -14.16
C ALA A 644 -12.51 33.77 -15.44
N ALA A 645 -11.18 33.63 -15.46
CA ALA A 645 -10.35 33.92 -16.62
C ALA A 645 -10.67 33.00 -17.82
N HIS A 646 -10.98 31.73 -17.58
CA HIS A 646 -11.29 30.75 -18.61
C HIS A 646 -12.80 30.60 -18.90
N TRP A 647 -13.66 31.32 -18.17
CA TRP A 647 -15.12 31.13 -18.26
C TRP A 647 -15.69 31.40 -19.65
N SER A 648 -15.15 32.39 -20.38
CA SER A 648 -15.57 32.65 -21.75
C SER A 648 -15.25 31.49 -22.70
N GLN A 649 -14.08 30.86 -22.54
CA GLN A 649 -13.70 29.67 -23.29
C GLN A 649 -14.58 28.47 -22.93
N TYR A 650 -14.82 28.27 -21.63
CA TYR A 650 -15.72 27.23 -21.12
C TYR A 650 -17.11 27.33 -21.74
N LYS A 651 -17.73 28.52 -21.73
CA LYS A 651 -19.07 28.73 -22.32
C LYS A 651 -19.11 28.47 -23.83
N ARG A 652 -18.05 28.80 -24.58
CA ARG A 652 -17.98 28.47 -26.02
C ARG A 652 -17.89 26.96 -26.25
N ALA A 653 -17.12 26.25 -25.45
CA ALA A 653 -17.04 24.79 -25.52
C ALA A 653 -18.38 24.14 -25.15
N LEU A 654 -19.03 24.61 -24.08
CA LEU A 654 -20.38 24.15 -23.74
C LEU A 654 -21.38 24.44 -24.87
N GLN A 655 -21.32 25.63 -25.49
CA GLN A 655 -22.19 25.97 -26.61
C GLN A 655 -21.96 25.06 -27.83
N TRP A 656 -20.71 24.70 -28.12
CA TRP A 656 -20.39 23.72 -29.15
C TRP A 656 -21.03 22.36 -28.84
N SER A 657 -20.92 21.89 -27.59
CA SER A 657 -21.55 20.64 -27.15
C SER A 657 -23.07 20.68 -27.34
N LEU A 658 -23.71 21.77 -26.91
CA LEU A 658 -25.16 21.95 -27.02
C LEU A 658 -25.66 22.05 -28.47
N SER A 659 -24.81 22.42 -29.41
CA SER A 659 -25.17 22.49 -30.84
C SER A 659 -25.42 21.12 -31.47
N SER A 660 -24.95 20.05 -30.83
CA SER A 660 -25.21 18.67 -31.28
C SER A 660 -26.57 18.13 -30.82
N ILE A 661 -27.33 18.86 -30.00
CA ILE A 661 -28.66 18.42 -29.56
C ILE A 661 -29.67 18.65 -30.68
N ASP A 662 -30.35 17.58 -31.11
CA ASP A 662 -31.38 17.64 -32.14
C ASP A 662 -32.81 17.65 -31.54
N ASP A 663 -33.81 17.45 -32.39
CA ASP A 663 -35.23 17.49 -32.03
C ASP A 663 -35.64 16.36 -31.07
N THR A 664 -34.81 15.34 -30.88
CA THR A 664 -35.02 14.29 -29.88
C THR A 664 -34.74 14.78 -28.45
N GLY A 665 -34.03 15.90 -28.30
CA GLY A 665 -33.53 16.40 -27.03
C GLY A 665 -32.25 15.71 -26.54
N LEU A 666 -31.62 14.87 -27.37
CA LEU A 666 -30.33 14.24 -27.12
C LEU A 666 -29.28 14.80 -28.08
N ALA A 667 -28.01 14.77 -27.64
CA ALA A 667 -26.88 15.04 -28.52
C ALA A 667 -26.71 13.89 -29.52
N ASN A 668 -26.75 14.21 -30.81
CA ASN A 668 -26.48 13.30 -31.91
C ASN A 668 -24.99 13.37 -32.29
N VAL A 669 -24.23 12.36 -31.85
CA VAL A 669 -22.79 12.30 -32.02
C VAL A 669 -22.45 11.77 -33.42
N THR A 670 -21.66 12.53 -34.16
CA THR A 670 -21.22 12.17 -35.52
C THR A 670 -19.75 11.78 -35.60
N ALA A 671 -18.95 12.17 -34.61
CA ALA A 671 -17.54 11.84 -34.53
C ALA A 671 -17.33 10.49 -33.84
N SER A 672 -16.42 9.67 -34.38
CA SER A 672 -16.19 8.30 -33.89
C SER A 672 -15.07 8.16 -32.85
N ALA A 673 -14.23 9.19 -32.66
CA ALA A 673 -13.07 9.09 -31.78
C ALA A 673 -13.49 9.16 -30.29
N ASP A 674 -12.98 8.21 -29.50
CA ASP A 674 -13.18 8.10 -28.05
C ASP A 674 -12.03 7.29 -27.43
N TRP A 675 -12.18 6.76 -26.21
CA TRP A 675 -11.17 6.04 -25.41
C TRP A 675 -10.72 4.68 -25.98
N LEU A 676 -10.88 4.45 -27.29
CA LEU A 676 -10.63 3.19 -28.01
C LEU A 676 -11.78 2.17 -27.95
N ARG A 677 -13.01 2.65 -27.75
CA ARG A 677 -14.24 1.90 -28.00
C ARG A 677 -14.65 1.90 -29.47
N PHE A 678 -15.52 0.96 -29.84
CA PHE A 678 -16.13 0.87 -31.17
C PHE A 678 -17.58 1.36 -31.14
N GLY A 679 -18.13 1.70 -32.31
CA GLY A 679 -19.55 2.03 -32.47
C GLY A 679 -19.99 3.39 -31.92
N MET A 680 -19.05 4.30 -31.64
CA MET A 680 -19.37 5.67 -31.22
C MET A 680 -20.18 6.40 -32.31
N GLY A 681 -21.33 6.98 -31.93
CA GLY A 681 -22.21 7.73 -32.82
C GLY A 681 -23.69 7.69 -32.41
N GLY A 682 -24.53 8.48 -33.10
CA GLY A 682 -25.96 8.60 -32.82
C GLY A 682 -26.25 9.26 -31.46
N HIS A 683 -27.41 8.97 -30.87
CA HIS A 683 -27.71 9.38 -29.49
C HIS A 683 -27.01 8.45 -28.49
N ASN A 684 -25.68 8.50 -28.51
CA ASN A 684 -24.85 7.65 -27.68
C ASN A 684 -25.11 7.94 -26.19
N ILE A 685 -25.38 6.89 -25.40
CA ILE A 685 -25.73 7.01 -23.99
C ILE A 685 -24.57 7.55 -23.13
N GLU A 686 -23.32 7.17 -23.40
CA GLU A 686 -22.14 7.72 -22.70
C GLU A 686 -22.06 9.23 -22.93
N ALA A 687 -22.05 9.64 -24.20
CA ALA A 687 -21.95 11.05 -24.57
C ALA A 687 -23.06 11.91 -23.95
N ASN A 688 -24.30 11.41 -23.93
CA ASN A 688 -25.43 12.11 -23.34
C ASN A 688 -25.39 12.12 -21.81
N ALA A 689 -24.95 11.04 -21.16
CA ALA A 689 -24.76 11.00 -19.72
C ALA A 689 -23.65 11.98 -19.26
N ILE A 690 -22.53 12.05 -19.99
CA ILE A 690 -21.46 13.01 -19.74
C ILE A 690 -21.96 14.45 -19.98
N LEU A 691 -22.70 14.71 -21.06
CA LEU A 691 -23.28 16.05 -21.32
C LEU A 691 -24.23 16.48 -20.21
N TYR A 692 -25.09 15.57 -19.72
CA TYR A 692 -25.96 15.84 -18.58
C TYR A 692 -25.14 16.20 -17.34
N PHE A 693 -24.07 15.45 -17.05
CA PHE A 693 -23.16 15.77 -15.95
C PHE A 693 -22.52 17.15 -16.12
N VAL A 694 -21.99 17.46 -17.30
CA VAL A 694 -21.39 18.77 -17.62
C VAL A 694 -22.40 19.89 -17.45
N LEU A 695 -23.67 19.71 -17.81
CA LEU A 695 -24.72 20.72 -17.59
C LEU A 695 -24.97 20.97 -16.10
N GLN A 696 -24.97 19.93 -15.26
CA GLN A 696 -25.07 20.09 -13.80
C GLN A 696 -23.88 20.86 -13.24
N GLU A 697 -22.66 20.51 -13.67
CA GLU A 697 -21.44 21.21 -13.28
C GLU A 697 -21.46 22.67 -13.76
N SER A 698 -21.90 22.92 -15.00
CA SER A 698 -22.03 24.27 -15.58
C SER A 698 -22.98 25.16 -14.77
N LEU A 699 -24.09 24.61 -14.29
CA LEU A 699 -25.04 25.32 -13.42
C LEU A 699 -24.46 25.65 -12.04
N LEU A 700 -23.53 24.84 -11.52
CA LEU A 700 -22.82 25.13 -10.28
C LEU A 700 -21.76 26.23 -10.50
N LEU A 701 -21.00 26.14 -11.59
CA LEU A 701 -19.98 27.13 -11.95
C LEU A 701 -20.59 28.49 -12.29
N SER A 702 -21.73 28.51 -12.99
CA SER A 702 -22.43 29.77 -13.33
C SER A 702 -22.90 30.53 -12.09
N LYS A 703 -23.47 29.82 -11.11
CA LYS A 703 -23.82 30.38 -9.79
C LYS A 703 -22.59 30.90 -9.05
N THR A 704 -21.49 30.15 -9.10
CA THR A 704 -20.21 30.54 -8.47
C THR A 704 -19.68 31.87 -9.01
N LEU A 705 -19.82 32.08 -10.32
CA LEU A 705 -19.35 33.28 -11.03
C LEU A 705 -20.41 34.41 -11.09
N ASN A 706 -21.60 34.19 -10.54
CA ASN A 706 -22.76 35.09 -10.69
C ASN A 706 -23.15 35.38 -12.16
N ASP A 707 -22.86 34.44 -13.09
CA ASP A 707 -23.26 34.52 -14.50
C ASP A 707 -24.46 33.61 -14.75
N THR A 708 -25.64 34.00 -14.26
CA THR A 708 -26.83 33.13 -14.26
C THR A 708 -27.72 33.28 -15.50
N THR A 709 -27.29 34.03 -16.52
CA THR A 709 -28.12 34.35 -17.70
C THR A 709 -28.58 33.11 -18.45
N SER A 710 -27.75 32.07 -18.55
CA SER A 710 -28.08 30.82 -19.26
C SER A 710 -28.65 29.72 -18.36
N SER A 711 -28.82 29.98 -17.06
CA SER A 711 -29.18 28.92 -16.08
C SER A 711 -30.54 28.28 -16.35
N SER A 712 -31.55 29.05 -16.78
CA SER A 712 -32.87 28.50 -17.11
C SER A 712 -32.80 27.62 -18.36
N THR A 713 -32.09 28.06 -19.40
CA THR A 713 -31.87 27.30 -20.64
C THR A 713 -31.13 25.99 -20.36
N TRP A 714 -30.00 26.04 -19.67
CA TRP A 714 -29.22 24.84 -19.35
C TRP A 714 -29.98 23.86 -18.47
N SER A 715 -30.74 24.36 -17.48
CA SER A 715 -31.61 23.52 -16.66
C SER A 715 -32.71 22.84 -17.49
N GLY A 716 -33.35 23.59 -18.39
CA GLY A 716 -34.38 23.05 -19.28
C GLY A 716 -33.82 21.96 -20.21
N ILE A 717 -32.66 22.21 -20.82
CA ILE A 717 -31.95 21.21 -21.65
C ILE A 717 -31.62 19.96 -20.83
N ALA A 718 -31.07 20.11 -19.63
CA ALA A 718 -30.73 18.96 -18.78
C ALA A 718 -31.97 18.13 -18.42
N THR A 719 -33.10 18.77 -18.10
CA THR A 719 -34.36 18.07 -17.83
C THR A 719 -34.87 17.30 -19.04
N THR A 720 -34.86 17.92 -20.23
CA THR A 720 -35.27 17.26 -21.48
C THR A 720 -34.35 16.09 -21.81
N LEU A 721 -33.03 16.29 -21.77
CA LEU A 721 -32.03 15.26 -22.06
C LEU A 721 -32.24 14.04 -21.15
N LYS A 722 -32.35 14.25 -19.83
CA LYS A 722 -32.59 13.14 -18.88
C LYS A 722 -33.87 12.37 -19.18
N SER A 723 -34.94 13.09 -19.52
CA SER A 723 -36.22 12.47 -19.87
C SER A 723 -36.12 11.68 -21.19
N SER A 724 -35.51 12.27 -22.22
CA SER A 724 -35.32 11.64 -23.54
C SER A 724 -34.44 10.40 -23.47
N ALA A 725 -33.33 10.44 -22.73
CA ALA A 725 -32.42 9.30 -22.59
C ALA A 725 -33.13 8.10 -21.94
N ASN A 726 -33.92 8.35 -20.88
CA ASN A 726 -34.70 7.30 -20.24
C ASN A 726 -35.87 6.79 -21.10
N ALA A 727 -36.48 7.65 -21.91
CA ALA A 727 -37.57 7.23 -22.80
C ALA A 727 -37.08 6.42 -24.00
N ARG A 728 -35.89 6.72 -24.52
CA ARG A 728 -35.38 6.18 -25.79
C ARG A 728 -34.40 5.03 -25.62
N LEU A 729 -33.52 5.10 -24.61
CA LEU A 729 -32.36 4.22 -24.51
C LEU A 729 -32.47 3.21 -23.36
N TRP A 730 -33.35 3.42 -22.39
CA TRP A 730 -33.53 2.46 -21.29
C TRP A 730 -34.16 1.16 -21.76
N ASP A 731 -33.49 0.03 -21.48
CA ASP A 731 -34.01 -1.31 -21.74
C ASP A 731 -34.37 -1.99 -20.40
N PRO A 732 -35.67 -2.04 -20.03
CA PRO A 732 -36.08 -2.61 -18.76
C PRO A 732 -35.84 -4.12 -18.67
N ALA A 733 -35.75 -4.83 -19.79
CA ALA A 733 -35.51 -6.28 -19.79
C ALA A 733 -34.05 -6.59 -19.47
N ALA A 734 -33.11 -5.78 -20.00
CA ALA A 734 -31.69 -5.88 -19.67
C ALA A 734 -31.34 -5.21 -18.33
N GLY A 735 -32.19 -4.29 -17.84
CA GLY A 735 -31.90 -3.46 -16.68
C GLY A 735 -30.76 -2.47 -16.92
N LEU A 736 -30.55 -2.08 -18.19
CA LEU A 736 -29.44 -1.25 -18.66
C LEU A 736 -29.91 -0.34 -19.80
N TYR A 737 -29.18 0.74 -20.04
CA TYR A 737 -29.33 1.54 -21.25
C TYR A 737 -28.62 0.88 -22.43
N ARG A 738 -29.24 0.97 -23.61
CA ARG A 738 -28.61 0.66 -24.90
C ARG A 738 -27.65 1.76 -25.30
N ASP A 739 -26.65 1.39 -26.09
CA ASP A 739 -25.60 2.30 -26.54
C ASP A 739 -26.17 3.46 -27.37
N ASN A 740 -27.04 3.14 -28.34
CA ASN A 740 -27.92 4.08 -29.04
C ASN A 740 -29.11 3.28 -29.65
N GLU A 741 -30.01 3.95 -30.37
CA GLU A 741 -31.22 3.33 -30.94
C GLU A 741 -30.95 2.33 -32.07
N THR A 742 -29.75 2.33 -32.67
CA THR A 742 -29.41 1.50 -33.83
C THR A 742 -28.76 0.17 -33.45
N THR A 743 -28.54 -0.07 -32.15
CA THR A 743 -27.80 -1.23 -31.63
C THR A 743 -28.50 -1.90 -30.45
N THR A 744 -28.18 -3.17 -30.23
CA THR A 744 -28.61 -3.96 -29.06
C THR A 744 -27.55 -4.00 -27.95
N LEU A 745 -26.39 -3.37 -28.17
CA LEU A 745 -25.31 -3.27 -27.18
C LEU A 745 -25.77 -2.48 -25.95
N HIS A 746 -25.50 -3.02 -24.76
CA HIS A 746 -25.61 -2.28 -23.48
C HIS A 746 -24.20 -2.05 -22.95
N PRO A 747 -23.60 -0.87 -23.21
CA PRO A 747 -22.18 -0.65 -23.01
C PRO A 747 -21.86 -0.44 -21.52
N GLN A 748 -20.63 -0.70 -21.11
CA GLN A 748 -20.16 -0.46 -19.74
C GLN A 748 -20.10 1.04 -19.47
N ASP A 749 -19.48 1.80 -20.38
CA ASP A 749 -19.22 3.24 -20.29
C ASP A 749 -20.46 4.06 -19.95
N GLY A 750 -21.50 4.00 -20.77
CA GLY A 750 -22.68 4.84 -20.62
C GLY A 750 -23.60 4.38 -19.51
N ASN A 751 -23.56 3.11 -19.11
CA ASN A 751 -24.28 2.66 -17.92
C ASN A 751 -23.56 3.09 -16.63
N ALA A 752 -22.23 3.06 -16.61
CA ALA A 752 -21.44 3.64 -15.51
C ALA A 752 -21.63 5.15 -15.43
N TRP A 753 -21.60 5.86 -16.56
CA TRP A 753 -21.84 7.30 -16.62
C TRP A 753 -23.28 7.67 -16.29
N ALA A 754 -24.30 6.89 -16.67
CA ALA A 754 -25.68 7.16 -16.29
C ALA A 754 -25.86 7.20 -14.75
N LEU A 755 -25.12 6.35 -14.03
CA LEU A 755 -25.06 6.36 -12.57
C LEU A 755 -24.24 7.55 -12.04
N LYS A 756 -23.02 7.76 -12.54
CA LYS A 756 -22.13 8.86 -12.11
C LYS A 756 -22.77 10.24 -12.33
N ALA A 757 -23.46 10.40 -13.45
CA ALA A 757 -24.16 11.61 -13.83
C ALA A 757 -25.50 11.81 -13.11
N ASN A 758 -26.00 10.79 -12.39
CA ASN A 758 -27.35 10.76 -11.85
C ASN A 758 -28.44 10.96 -12.93
N LEU A 759 -28.27 10.29 -14.08
CA LEU A 759 -29.21 10.27 -15.20
C LEU A 759 -30.43 9.36 -14.93
N THR A 760 -30.30 8.42 -13.98
CA THR A 760 -31.38 7.52 -13.57
C THR A 760 -32.56 8.24 -12.93
N LEU A 761 -33.77 7.67 -13.04
CA LEU A 761 -35.02 8.20 -12.50
C LEU A 761 -35.27 7.82 -11.03
N SER A 762 -34.62 6.77 -10.53
CA SER A 762 -34.81 6.29 -9.16
C SER A 762 -33.61 5.50 -8.63
N SER A 763 -33.50 5.40 -7.30
CA SER A 763 -32.50 4.54 -6.64
C SER A 763 -32.67 3.06 -6.99
N ASN A 764 -33.90 2.60 -7.27
CA ASN A 764 -34.15 1.24 -7.73
C ASN A 764 -33.51 1.00 -9.11
N GLN A 765 -33.72 1.91 -10.07
CA GLN A 765 -33.06 1.84 -11.37
C GLN A 765 -31.53 1.87 -11.22
N SER A 766 -31.00 2.70 -10.31
CA SER A 766 -29.57 2.74 -10.04
C SER A 766 -29.04 1.39 -9.52
N SER A 767 -29.76 0.76 -8.59
CA SER A 767 -29.43 -0.57 -8.05
C SER A 767 -29.53 -1.67 -9.11
N THR A 768 -30.51 -1.59 -10.01
CA THR A 768 -30.66 -2.51 -11.15
C THR A 768 -29.45 -2.45 -12.07
N ILE A 769 -29.01 -1.25 -12.49
CA ILE A 769 -27.81 -1.07 -13.33
C ILE A 769 -26.57 -1.62 -12.63
N SER A 770 -26.37 -1.24 -11.36
CA SER A 770 -25.27 -1.74 -10.53
C SER A 770 -25.26 -3.27 -10.45
N THR A 771 -26.44 -3.92 -10.42
CA THR A 771 -26.55 -5.38 -10.39
C THR A 771 -26.20 -5.98 -11.74
N ALA A 772 -26.75 -5.44 -12.83
CA ALA A 772 -26.54 -5.92 -14.19
C ALA A 772 -25.09 -5.77 -14.67
N LEU A 773 -24.41 -4.66 -14.30
CA LEU A 773 -22.98 -4.50 -14.53
C LEU A 773 -22.17 -5.55 -13.77
N SER A 774 -22.44 -5.73 -12.46
CA SER A 774 -21.69 -6.69 -11.63
C SER A 774 -21.85 -8.15 -12.07
N ALA A 775 -22.99 -8.48 -12.69
CA ALA A 775 -23.26 -9.82 -13.20
C ALA A 775 -22.34 -10.22 -14.38
N ARG A 776 -21.66 -9.26 -15.02
CA ARG A 776 -20.80 -9.49 -16.19
C ARG A 776 -19.35 -9.79 -15.82
N TRP A 777 -18.96 -9.57 -14.57
CA TRP A 777 -17.55 -9.63 -14.19
C TRP A 777 -16.92 -11.00 -14.42
N GLY A 778 -15.80 -10.99 -15.13
CA GLY A 778 -14.94 -12.17 -15.28
C GLY A 778 -13.96 -12.30 -14.11
N PRO A 779 -13.09 -13.32 -14.09
CA PRO A 779 -12.07 -13.48 -13.05
C PRO A 779 -11.11 -12.29 -12.92
N TYR A 780 -10.91 -11.53 -14.02
CA TYR A 780 -9.92 -10.46 -14.06
C TYR A 780 -10.48 -9.04 -14.01
N GLY A 781 -11.81 -8.85 -13.94
CA GLY A 781 -12.41 -7.53 -13.84
C GLY A 781 -13.73 -7.37 -14.59
N ALA A 782 -14.13 -6.11 -14.78
CA ALA A 782 -15.35 -5.75 -15.48
C ALA A 782 -15.09 -5.63 -17.00
N PRO A 783 -15.81 -6.39 -17.85
CA PRO A 783 -15.62 -6.31 -19.30
C PRO A 783 -16.27 -5.05 -19.88
N ALA A 784 -15.62 -4.48 -20.89
CA ALA A 784 -16.13 -3.38 -21.71
C ALA A 784 -16.60 -3.93 -23.07
N PRO A 785 -17.88 -4.35 -23.21
CA PRO A 785 -18.37 -4.99 -24.44
C PRO A 785 -18.30 -4.09 -25.68
N GLU A 786 -18.33 -2.76 -25.49
CA GLU A 786 -18.11 -1.74 -26.53
C GLU A 786 -16.67 -1.72 -27.09
N ALA A 787 -15.74 -2.45 -26.50
CA ALA A 787 -14.33 -2.52 -26.90
C ALA A 787 -13.85 -3.97 -27.14
N GLY A 788 -14.75 -4.89 -27.49
CA GLY A 788 -14.42 -6.29 -27.75
C GLY A 788 -14.08 -7.08 -26.48
N SER A 789 -13.09 -7.98 -26.55
CA SER A 789 -12.62 -8.77 -25.39
C SER A 789 -11.72 -7.96 -24.46
N THR A 790 -12.22 -6.83 -23.97
CA THR A 790 -11.45 -5.81 -23.25
C THR A 790 -11.90 -5.65 -21.80
N ILE A 791 -10.93 -5.42 -20.91
CA ILE A 791 -11.10 -4.78 -19.61
C ILE A 791 -10.39 -3.43 -19.67
N SER A 792 -11.15 -2.35 -19.49
CA SER A 792 -10.66 -0.97 -19.50
C SER A 792 -10.68 -0.38 -18.09
N PRO A 793 -9.53 -0.20 -17.42
CA PRO A 793 -9.45 0.42 -16.10
C PRO A 793 -9.97 1.86 -16.08
N PHE A 794 -9.97 2.54 -17.22
CA PHE A 794 -10.62 3.84 -17.39
C PHE A 794 -12.12 3.74 -17.08
N ILE A 795 -12.83 2.88 -17.82
CA ILE A 795 -14.29 2.72 -17.67
C ILE A 795 -14.65 1.99 -16.38
N THR A 796 -13.91 0.94 -16.00
CA THR A 796 -14.07 0.30 -14.70
C THR A 796 -13.91 1.31 -13.56
N GLY A 797 -13.04 2.31 -13.71
CA GLY A 797 -12.91 3.41 -12.74
C GLY A 797 -14.23 4.15 -12.50
N PHE A 798 -15.03 4.38 -13.55
CA PHE A 798 -16.37 4.95 -13.41
C PHE A 798 -17.40 3.95 -12.88
N GLU A 799 -17.40 2.69 -13.35
CA GLU A 799 -18.30 1.64 -12.83
C GLU A 799 -18.11 1.42 -11.33
N LEU A 800 -16.85 1.43 -10.89
CA LEU A 800 -16.48 1.37 -9.49
C LEU A 800 -17.17 2.47 -8.67
N GLN A 801 -17.08 3.72 -9.11
CA GLN A 801 -17.77 4.84 -8.45
C GLN A 801 -19.29 4.67 -8.53
N ALA A 802 -19.80 4.16 -9.66
CA ALA A 802 -21.20 3.91 -9.90
C ALA A 802 -21.81 2.93 -8.87
N HIS A 803 -21.08 1.90 -8.45
CA HIS A 803 -21.53 1.02 -7.37
C HIS A 803 -21.68 1.75 -6.03
N PHE A 804 -20.74 2.62 -5.66
CA PHE A 804 -20.86 3.43 -4.44
C PHE A 804 -21.99 4.47 -4.53
N LEU A 805 -22.24 5.01 -5.72
CA LEU A 805 -23.34 5.96 -5.95
C LEU A 805 -24.72 5.27 -5.94
N ALA A 806 -24.77 3.99 -6.31
CA ALA A 806 -25.96 3.14 -6.19
C ALA A 806 -26.16 2.55 -4.77
N ASP A 807 -25.43 3.03 -3.76
CA ASP A 807 -25.42 2.51 -2.38
C ASP A 807 -25.07 1.00 -2.30
N GLN A 808 -24.18 0.53 -3.17
CA GLN A 808 -23.66 -0.85 -3.23
C GLN A 808 -22.13 -0.91 -2.96
N PRO A 809 -21.64 -0.47 -1.79
CA PRO A 809 -20.20 -0.33 -1.54
C PRO A 809 -19.43 -1.65 -1.62
N GLN A 810 -20.06 -2.77 -1.25
CA GLN A 810 -19.39 -4.08 -1.33
C GLN A 810 -18.99 -4.43 -2.76
N ARG A 811 -19.85 -4.14 -3.74
CA ARG A 811 -19.52 -4.35 -5.16
C ARG A 811 -18.32 -3.51 -5.58
N GLY A 812 -18.27 -2.25 -5.17
CA GLY A 812 -17.11 -1.38 -5.42
C GLY A 812 -15.80 -1.99 -4.89
N LEU A 813 -15.80 -2.46 -3.63
CA LEU A 813 -14.60 -3.08 -3.03
C LEU A 813 -14.23 -4.42 -3.68
N ASP A 814 -15.21 -5.26 -4.02
CA ASP A 814 -14.97 -6.55 -4.66
C ASP A 814 -14.40 -6.37 -6.07
N LEU A 815 -14.85 -5.35 -6.80
CA LEU A 815 -14.29 -4.98 -8.10
C LEU A 815 -12.84 -4.48 -7.96
N MET A 816 -12.52 -3.68 -6.94
CA MET A 816 -11.13 -3.29 -6.64
C MET A 816 -10.23 -4.51 -6.43
N ARG A 817 -10.64 -5.41 -5.54
CA ARG A 817 -9.87 -6.61 -5.21
C ARG A 817 -9.66 -7.52 -6.40
N ARG A 818 -10.68 -7.65 -7.26
CA ARG A 818 -10.65 -8.47 -8.47
C ARG A 818 -9.75 -7.87 -9.55
N GLN A 819 -10.04 -6.66 -9.97
CA GLN A 819 -9.40 -6.03 -11.13
C GLN A 819 -8.03 -5.42 -10.78
N TRP A 820 -7.99 -4.52 -9.79
CA TRP A 820 -6.73 -3.89 -9.39
C TRP A 820 -5.83 -4.81 -8.57
N GLY A 821 -6.41 -5.82 -7.90
CA GLY A 821 -5.61 -6.89 -7.30
C GLY A 821 -4.86 -7.70 -8.36
N PHE A 822 -5.51 -8.08 -9.46
CA PHE A 822 -4.84 -8.71 -10.59
C PHE A 822 -3.73 -7.81 -11.18
N MET A 823 -4.00 -6.52 -11.39
CA MET A 823 -3.00 -5.57 -11.90
C MET A 823 -1.76 -5.44 -11.01
N LEU A 824 -1.89 -5.66 -9.69
CA LEU A 824 -0.76 -5.61 -8.77
C LEU A 824 -0.03 -6.92 -8.63
N ASP A 825 -0.77 -8.03 -8.53
CA ASP A 825 -0.20 -9.30 -8.07
C ASP A 825 0.23 -10.24 -9.21
N ASP A 826 -0.24 -10.00 -10.45
CA ASP A 826 0.20 -10.79 -11.60
C ASP A 826 1.70 -10.54 -11.90
N PRO A 827 2.53 -11.59 -12.07
CA PRO A 827 3.97 -11.46 -12.26
C PRO A 827 4.39 -10.77 -13.56
N ARG A 828 3.47 -10.61 -14.52
CA ARG A 828 3.69 -9.87 -15.76
C ARG A 828 3.47 -8.36 -15.59
N MET A 829 2.90 -7.93 -14.46
CA MET A 829 2.67 -6.53 -14.12
C MET A 829 3.83 -5.92 -13.30
N THR A 830 3.70 -4.65 -12.96
CA THR A 830 4.79 -3.88 -12.31
C THR A 830 4.78 -3.96 -10.78
N GLN A 831 3.74 -4.54 -10.17
CA GLN A 831 3.53 -4.60 -8.71
C GLN A 831 3.51 -3.24 -8.00
N SER A 832 3.39 -2.14 -8.75
CA SER A 832 3.54 -0.77 -8.21
C SER A 832 2.73 0.29 -8.96
N THR A 833 2.31 0.02 -10.20
CA THR A 833 1.53 0.94 -11.05
C THR A 833 0.43 0.19 -11.79
N PHE A 834 -0.46 0.93 -12.45
CA PHE A 834 -1.61 0.35 -13.14
C PHE A 834 -1.51 0.47 -14.67
N ILE A 835 -1.89 -0.63 -15.33
CA ILE A 835 -1.88 -0.81 -16.78
C ILE A 835 -3.04 -0.07 -17.46
N GLU A 836 -2.82 0.29 -18.72
CA GLU A 836 -3.74 0.98 -19.61
C GLU A 836 -4.99 0.15 -19.94
N GLY A 837 -4.84 -1.14 -20.22
CA GLY A 837 -5.92 -2.03 -20.62
C GLY A 837 -5.40 -3.44 -20.84
N TYR A 838 -6.28 -4.43 -20.80
CA TYR A 838 -5.94 -5.84 -21.02
C TYR A 838 -7.19 -6.65 -21.38
N SER A 839 -7.02 -7.95 -21.63
CA SER A 839 -8.10 -8.79 -22.15
C SER A 839 -8.96 -9.35 -21.02
N THR A 840 -10.22 -9.68 -21.35
CA THR A 840 -11.15 -10.35 -20.45
C THR A 840 -10.66 -11.72 -19.93
N ASP A 841 -9.67 -12.33 -20.58
CA ASP A 841 -9.02 -13.58 -20.18
C ASP A 841 -7.72 -13.39 -19.37
N GLY A 842 -7.37 -12.13 -19.05
CA GLY A 842 -6.17 -11.80 -18.28
C GLY A 842 -4.87 -11.83 -19.09
N SER A 843 -4.92 -12.05 -20.41
CA SER A 843 -3.75 -11.79 -21.27
C SER A 843 -3.44 -10.29 -21.30
N LEU A 844 -2.16 -9.93 -21.40
CA LEU A 844 -1.71 -8.54 -21.55
C LEU A 844 -1.88 -8.09 -23.02
N HIS A 845 -3.08 -8.30 -23.54
CA HIS A 845 -3.53 -7.90 -24.85
C HIS A 845 -4.67 -6.93 -24.68
N TYR A 846 -4.62 -5.79 -25.36
CA TYR A 846 -5.68 -4.80 -25.34
C TYR A 846 -6.27 -4.74 -26.73
N ALA A 847 -7.51 -5.21 -26.90
CA ALA A 847 -8.11 -5.47 -28.22
C ALA A 847 -8.01 -4.32 -29.25
N PRO A 848 -8.05 -3.03 -28.84
CA PRO A 848 -7.84 -1.92 -29.78
C PRO A 848 -6.43 -1.81 -30.36
N TYR A 849 -5.44 -2.52 -29.78
CA TYR A 849 -4.06 -2.55 -30.24
C TYR A 849 -3.70 -3.89 -30.87
N SER A 850 -2.97 -3.82 -31.99
CA SER A 850 -2.30 -4.99 -32.57
C SER A 850 -0.92 -5.25 -31.96
N ASN A 851 -0.32 -4.25 -31.32
CA ASN A 851 1.02 -4.31 -30.73
C ASN A 851 0.95 -4.28 -29.19
N ASP A 852 1.01 -5.44 -28.55
CA ASP A 852 0.85 -5.53 -27.09
C ASP A 852 1.99 -4.86 -26.31
N ALA A 853 3.21 -4.82 -26.86
CA ALA A 853 4.36 -4.16 -26.25
C ALA A 853 4.17 -2.64 -26.08
N ARG A 854 3.19 -2.08 -26.80
CA ARG A 854 2.80 -0.66 -26.75
C ARG A 854 2.00 -0.30 -25.49
N ILE A 855 1.33 -1.28 -24.89
CA ILE A 855 0.43 -1.05 -23.75
C ILE A 855 1.25 -0.43 -22.60
N SER A 856 0.77 0.68 -22.06
CA SER A 856 1.43 1.33 -20.92
C SER A 856 1.07 0.61 -19.63
N HIS A 857 2.06 0.33 -18.78
CA HIS A 857 1.87 -0.26 -17.45
C HIS A 857 1.85 0.78 -16.32
N ALA A 858 1.91 2.06 -16.66
CA ALA A 858 1.64 3.19 -15.78
C ALA A 858 0.77 4.20 -16.54
N HIS A 859 -0.55 4.08 -16.36
CA HIS A 859 -1.55 4.92 -17.03
C HIS A 859 -2.49 5.57 -16.00
N GLY A 860 -2.54 6.89 -15.98
CA GLY A 860 -3.27 7.71 -15.00
C GLY A 860 -4.78 7.44 -14.98
N TRP A 861 -5.35 7.04 -16.12
CA TRP A 861 -6.77 6.69 -16.23
C TRP A 861 -7.18 5.46 -15.41
N ALA A 862 -6.21 4.67 -14.95
CA ALA A 862 -6.43 3.45 -14.17
C ALA A 862 -6.42 3.72 -12.66
N THR A 863 -6.32 4.97 -12.24
CA THR A 863 -6.10 5.33 -10.82
C THR A 863 -7.38 5.57 -10.02
N GLY A 864 -8.56 5.29 -10.58
CA GLY A 864 -9.87 5.54 -9.95
C GLY A 864 -10.07 5.02 -8.52
N PRO A 865 -9.50 3.86 -8.11
CA PRO A 865 -9.64 3.38 -6.73
C PRO A 865 -9.07 4.32 -5.68
N THR A 866 -8.01 5.08 -5.98
CA THR A 866 -7.38 6.01 -5.02
C THR A 866 -8.38 7.08 -4.58
N ALA A 867 -9.12 7.67 -5.53
CA ALA A 867 -10.20 8.59 -5.26
C ALA A 867 -11.41 7.90 -4.59
N ALA A 868 -11.86 6.76 -5.11
CA ALA A 868 -13.06 6.10 -4.61
C ALA A 868 -12.93 5.59 -3.15
N LEU A 869 -11.76 5.08 -2.77
CA LEU A 869 -11.48 4.70 -1.38
C LEU A 869 -11.56 5.92 -0.45
N MET A 870 -11.08 7.09 -0.89
CA MET A 870 -11.14 8.32 -0.10
C MET A 870 -12.58 8.88 -0.01
N PHE A 871 -13.26 9.01 -1.15
CA PHE A 871 -14.56 9.67 -1.24
C PHE A 871 -15.71 8.81 -0.71
N TYR A 872 -15.64 7.49 -0.89
CA TYR A 872 -16.75 6.60 -0.55
C TYR A 872 -16.42 5.70 0.64
N ALA A 873 -15.33 4.93 0.61
CA ALA A 873 -15.02 4.03 1.73
C ALA A 873 -14.67 4.82 3.00
N ALA A 874 -13.76 5.80 2.93
CA ALA A 874 -13.47 6.73 4.01
C ALA A 874 -14.60 7.77 4.19
N GLY A 875 -15.28 8.13 3.10
CA GLY A 875 -16.48 8.97 3.14
C GLY A 875 -16.21 10.46 3.10
N LEU A 876 -15.02 10.91 2.71
CA LEU A 876 -14.63 12.33 2.72
C LEU A 876 -14.86 12.96 1.34
N GLN A 877 -15.98 13.65 1.12
CA GLN A 877 -16.34 14.21 -0.19
C GLN A 877 -16.25 15.73 -0.21
N ILE A 878 -15.58 16.27 -1.22
CA ILE A 878 -15.48 17.71 -1.49
C ILE A 878 -16.56 18.10 -2.48
N VAL A 879 -17.46 19.01 -2.09
CA VAL A 879 -18.62 19.44 -2.91
C VAL A 879 -18.68 20.95 -3.13
N GLY A 880 -17.67 21.68 -2.63
CA GLY A 880 -17.49 23.12 -2.83
C GLY A 880 -16.01 23.48 -3.01
N ALA A 881 -15.75 24.74 -3.32
CA ALA A 881 -14.43 25.27 -3.66
C ALA A 881 -13.38 24.93 -2.59
N GLY A 882 -12.34 24.19 -2.95
CA GLY A 882 -11.23 23.82 -2.06
C GLY A 882 -11.65 23.03 -0.81
N GLY A 883 -12.88 22.52 -0.73
CA GLY A 883 -13.43 21.92 0.48
C GLY A 883 -14.20 22.85 1.41
N GLU A 884 -14.54 24.07 0.99
CA GLU A 884 -15.38 24.98 1.79
C GLU A 884 -16.73 24.34 2.18
N ARG A 885 -17.25 23.49 1.27
CA ARG A 885 -18.40 22.61 1.48
C ARG A 885 -17.99 21.16 1.30
N TRP A 886 -18.42 20.32 2.23
CA TRP A 886 -18.08 18.90 2.25
C TRP A 886 -19.28 18.03 2.62
N VAL A 887 -19.20 16.74 2.28
CA VAL A 887 -20.11 15.70 2.74
C VAL A 887 -19.29 14.60 3.38
N PHE A 888 -19.69 14.18 4.59
CA PHE A 888 -19.15 13.00 5.24
C PHE A 888 -20.15 11.84 5.18
N LYS A 889 -19.92 10.91 4.25
CA LYS A 889 -20.77 9.72 4.02
C LYS A 889 -19.89 8.47 3.86
N PRO A 890 -19.37 7.89 4.96
CA PRO A 890 -18.60 6.64 4.89
C PRO A 890 -19.49 5.48 4.42
N GLN A 891 -18.98 4.74 3.42
CA GLN A 891 -19.60 3.56 2.83
C GLN A 891 -18.61 2.38 2.90
N PRO A 892 -18.48 1.73 4.08
CA PRO A 892 -17.33 0.87 4.37
C PRO A 892 -17.37 -0.49 3.68
N GLY A 893 -18.52 -0.94 3.17
CA GLY A 893 -18.73 -2.34 2.81
C GLY A 893 -18.38 -3.28 3.99
N ASP A 894 -17.50 -4.24 3.73
CA ASP A 894 -16.95 -5.17 4.70
C ASP A 894 -15.75 -4.64 5.52
N LEU A 895 -15.28 -3.42 5.25
CA LEU A 895 -14.17 -2.82 6.00
C LEU A 895 -14.60 -2.53 7.45
N ARG A 896 -13.75 -2.96 8.37
CA ARG A 896 -13.93 -2.84 9.82
C ARG A 896 -13.12 -1.70 10.40
N VAL A 897 -12.00 -1.34 9.78
CA VAL A 897 -11.12 -0.26 10.22
C VAL A 897 -10.75 0.54 9.00
N VAL A 898 -10.95 1.86 9.06
CA VAL A 898 -10.42 2.81 8.08
C VAL A 898 -9.83 4.01 8.83
N GLU A 899 -8.63 4.38 8.43
CA GLU A 899 -7.92 5.59 8.82
C GLU A 899 -7.41 6.24 7.54
N ALA A 900 -7.98 7.38 7.19
CA ALA A 900 -7.69 8.04 5.92
C ALA A 900 -7.80 9.56 6.06
N GLY A 901 -7.12 10.27 5.18
CA GLY A 901 -7.22 11.72 5.11
C GLY A 901 -6.42 12.31 3.97
N PHE A 902 -6.66 13.57 3.68
CA PHE A 902 -5.92 14.38 2.72
C PHE A 902 -5.98 15.85 3.11
N SER A 903 -5.14 16.67 2.49
CA SER A 903 -5.08 18.11 2.75
C SER A 903 -5.45 18.90 1.51
N THR A 904 -6.15 20.00 1.72
CA THR A 904 -6.46 21.03 0.71
C THR A 904 -5.78 22.34 1.12
N SER A 905 -5.91 23.39 0.30
CA SER A 905 -5.53 24.76 0.67
C SER A 905 -6.24 25.27 1.93
N LEU A 906 -7.41 24.72 2.28
CA LEU A 906 -8.16 25.10 3.48
C LEU A 906 -7.73 24.32 4.74
N GLY A 907 -7.03 23.19 4.58
CA GLY A 907 -6.54 22.35 5.67
C GLY A 907 -6.86 20.86 5.50
N ARG A 908 -6.75 20.12 6.60
CA ARG A 908 -6.85 18.65 6.63
C ARG A 908 -8.30 18.16 6.73
N PHE A 909 -8.59 17.14 5.93
CA PHE A 909 -9.77 16.28 6.00
C PHE A 909 -9.33 14.90 6.47
N GLU A 910 -9.91 14.37 7.53
CA GLU A 910 -9.50 13.10 8.12
C GLU A 910 -10.69 12.32 8.66
N THR A 911 -10.57 10.99 8.64
CA THR A 911 -11.52 10.08 9.27
C THR A 911 -10.79 8.90 9.89
N VAL A 912 -11.25 8.50 11.05
CA VAL A 912 -10.88 7.25 11.70
C VAL A 912 -12.14 6.60 12.22
N TYR A 913 -12.47 5.44 11.68
CA TYR A 913 -13.59 4.65 12.17
C TYR A 913 -13.23 3.17 12.39
N LYS A 914 -13.93 2.58 13.35
CA LYS A 914 -13.95 1.14 13.62
C LYS A 914 -15.40 0.66 13.64
N ARG A 915 -15.67 -0.48 13.01
CA ARG A 915 -16.99 -1.12 12.98
C ARG A 915 -16.92 -2.51 13.61
N GLY A 916 -17.88 -2.79 14.49
CA GLY A 916 -18.19 -4.12 14.98
C GLY A 916 -19.44 -4.66 14.29
N ILE A 917 -19.98 -5.76 14.83
CA ILE A 917 -21.20 -6.41 14.32
C ILE A 917 -22.40 -5.45 14.37
N ASN A 918 -22.47 -4.61 15.42
CA ASN A 918 -23.57 -3.67 15.65
C ASN A 918 -23.28 -2.26 15.08
N GLY A 919 -22.41 -2.13 14.07
CA GLY A 919 -22.02 -0.87 13.42
C GLY A 919 -20.78 -0.19 14.03
N TYR A 920 -20.64 1.12 13.82
CA TYR A 920 -19.50 1.95 14.31
C TYR A 920 -19.27 1.89 15.83
N THR A 921 -18.19 1.25 16.28
CA THR A 921 -17.72 1.31 17.68
C THR A 921 -16.84 2.53 17.96
N LYS A 922 -16.25 3.10 16.90
CA LYS A 922 -15.56 4.38 16.91
C LYS A 922 -15.82 5.05 15.56
N LEU A 923 -16.14 6.34 15.57
CA LEU A 923 -16.14 7.17 14.37
C LEU A 923 -15.78 8.58 14.78
N VAL A 924 -14.66 9.05 14.22
CA VAL A 924 -14.15 10.41 14.38
C VAL A 924 -13.81 10.92 13.00
N PHE A 925 -14.25 12.13 12.66
CA PHE A 925 -13.82 12.81 11.46
C PHE A 925 -13.45 14.26 11.77
N THR A 926 -12.54 14.81 10.99
CA THR A 926 -12.06 16.19 11.09
C THR A 926 -12.16 16.84 9.73
N THR A 927 -12.71 18.04 9.69
CA THR A 927 -12.66 18.93 8.52
C THR A 927 -12.11 20.31 8.93
N PRO A 928 -11.61 21.13 7.99
CA PRO A 928 -10.96 22.38 8.35
C PRO A 928 -11.92 23.39 8.96
N LYS A 929 -11.45 24.19 9.93
CA LYS A 929 -12.26 25.28 10.51
C LYS A 929 -12.67 26.28 9.42
N GLY A 930 -13.86 26.86 9.54
CA GLY A 930 -14.41 27.80 8.56
C GLY A 930 -15.15 27.14 7.39
N THR A 931 -15.02 25.81 7.23
CA THR A 931 -15.81 25.04 6.27
C THR A 931 -17.15 24.61 6.87
N ARG A 932 -18.08 24.12 6.05
CA ARG A 932 -19.36 23.55 6.49
C ARG A 932 -19.75 22.32 5.70
N GLY A 933 -20.54 21.42 6.27
CA GLY A 933 -20.96 20.25 5.53
C GLY A 933 -22.04 19.41 6.18
N ASP A 934 -22.43 18.38 5.44
CA ASP A 934 -23.48 17.45 5.82
C ASP A 934 -22.88 16.08 6.14
N VAL A 935 -23.51 15.37 7.08
CA VAL A 935 -23.14 14.03 7.51
C VAL A 935 -24.28 13.08 7.19
N LYS A 936 -23.98 11.94 6.56
CA LYS A 936 -24.91 10.84 6.35
C LYS A 936 -24.28 9.53 6.83
N LEU A 937 -24.88 8.91 7.84
CA LEU A 937 -24.40 7.70 8.48
C LEU A 937 -25.48 6.63 8.50
N ASP A 938 -25.08 5.39 8.27
CA ASP A 938 -25.88 4.21 8.62
C ASP A 938 -25.73 3.92 10.13
N ALA A 939 -26.16 4.88 10.96
CA ALA A 939 -26.13 4.80 12.41
C ALA A 939 -27.05 5.84 13.05
N GLU A 940 -27.59 5.49 14.21
CA GLU A 940 -28.22 6.44 15.11
C GLU A 940 -27.20 7.01 16.12
N GLY A 941 -27.50 8.19 16.67
CA GLY A 941 -26.72 8.78 17.76
C GLY A 941 -26.62 10.30 17.69
N VAL A 942 -25.65 10.83 18.42
CA VAL A 942 -25.36 12.25 18.53
C VAL A 942 -23.91 12.50 18.13
N LEU A 943 -23.71 13.38 17.16
CA LEU A 943 -22.38 13.91 16.82
C LEU A 943 -21.99 14.94 17.88
N VAL A 944 -20.80 14.79 18.45
CA VAL A 944 -20.24 15.69 19.46
C VAL A 944 -18.96 16.29 18.90
N SER A 945 -18.88 17.60 18.81
CA SER A 945 -17.67 18.30 18.38
C SER A 945 -16.65 18.40 19.51
N SER A 946 -15.40 18.70 19.15
CA SER A 946 -14.31 18.95 20.11
C SER A 946 -14.57 20.10 21.10
N ASN A 947 -15.41 21.08 20.75
CA ASN A 947 -15.83 22.18 21.63
C ASN A 947 -17.15 21.90 22.37
N GLY A 948 -17.70 20.68 22.28
CA GLY A 948 -18.88 20.25 23.04
C GLY A 948 -20.24 20.50 22.39
N THR A 949 -20.31 21.07 21.18
CA THR A 949 -21.54 21.15 20.40
C THR A 949 -22.08 19.76 20.09
N ARG A 950 -23.39 19.56 20.26
CA ARG A 950 -24.07 18.28 20.06
C ARG A 950 -25.11 18.41 18.97
N VAL A 951 -25.07 17.52 17.98
CA VAL A 951 -26.05 17.47 16.89
C VAL A 951 -26.59 16.06 16.79
N ARG A 952 -27.90 15.89 16.98
CA ARG A 952 -28.56 14.58 16.86
C ARG A 952 -28.70 14.20 15.40
N LEU A 953 -28.42 12.94 15.07
CA LEU A 953 -28.74 12.37 13.75
C LEU A 953 -30.25 12.14 13.66
N VAL A 954 -30.87 12.65 12.59
CA VAL A 954 -32.26 12.37 12.22
C VAL A 954 -32.22 11.49 10.98
N ASP A 955 -32.69 10.24 11.10
CA ASP A 955 -32.58 9.22 10.04
C ASP A 955 -31.15 9.06 9.49
N GLY A 956 -30.17 9.13 10.40
CA GLY A 956 -28.74 9.04 10.06
C GLY A 956 -28.14 10.31 9.46
N ILE A 957 -28.90 11.42 9.40
CA ILE A 957 -28.48 12.67 8.74
C ILE A 957 -28.27 13.79 9.76
N ALA A 958 -27.24 14.60 9.52
CA ALA A 958 -27.10 15.93 10.12
C ALA A 958 -26.58 16.92 9.09
N THR A 959 -27.12 18.14 9.07
CA THR A 959 -26.82 19.14 8.03
C THR A 959 -26.19 20.41 8.58
N GLY A 960 -25.40 21.09 7.76
CA GLY A 960 -24.83 22.40 8.07
C GLY A 960 -23.81 22.41 9.22
N LEU A 961 -23.16 21.28 9.50
CA LEU A 961 -22.14 21.18 10.54
C LEU A 961 -20.96 22.09 10.21
N HIS A 962 -20.48 22.81 11.22
CA HIS A 962 -19.25 23.59 11.11
C HIS A 962 -18.03 22.66 11.07
N GLY A 963 -17.01 23.08 10.34
CA GLY A 963 -15.74 22.39 10.29
C GLY A 963 -15.05 22.31 11.65
N GLY A 964 -14.40 21.18 11.87
CA GLY A 964 -13.75 20.81 13.13
C GLY A 964 -13.77 19.29 13.33
N THR A 965 -13.29 18.83 14.48
CA THR A 965 -13.34 17.40 14.84
C THR A 965 -14.66 17.04 15.48
N TRP A 966 -15.30 16.00 14.95
CA TRP A 966 -16.57 15.44 15.40
C TRP A 966 -16.41 13.96 15.72
N ARG A 967 -17.08 13.50 16.78
CA ARG A 967 -17.17 12.08 17.14
C ARG A 967 -18.63 11.64 17.23
N LEU A 968 -18.90 10.41 16.82
CA LEU A 968 -20.21 9.79 17.04
C LEU A 968 -20.29 9.23 18.46
N ASN A 969 -21.22 9.75 19.26
CA ASN A 969 -21.66 9.13 20.52
C ASN A 969 -22.97 8.40 20.26
N ARG A 970 -22.98 7.08 20.45
CA ARG A 970 -24.20 6.27 20.38
C ARG A 970 -25.12 6.59 21.55
N ALA A 971 -26.42 6.57 21.29
CA ALA A 971 -27.46 6.69 22.32
C ALA A 971 -27.56 5.40 23.13
#